data_AF-A0A553A163-F1
#
_entry.id   AF-A0A553A163-F1
#
_cell.length_a   1.000
_cell.length_b   1.000
_cell.length_c   1.000
_cell.angle_alpha   90.00
_cell.angle_beta   90.00
_cell.angle_gamma   90.00
#
_symmetry.space_group_name_H-M   'P 1'
#
loop_
_entity.id
_entity.type
_entity.pdbx_description
1 polymer ?
#
loop_
_entity_poly.entity_id
_entity_poly.type
_entity_poly.pdbx_seq_one_letter_code
_entity_poly.pdbx_strand_id
1 'polypeptide(L)'
;MTSAAHIGRVGALAVALGIGSAVFAGHAWADDAGSSTASTSASAKSASSSAGDTTAKGPKARTAPARTDRAERPRRFGKAGTSATADGAESNAETPADKPTSKRPSWKKPDTTRTTTRAAADSSADTSETSTEPAVRPARAEVVSPDPAAPTRPSRLTPLRAAQETAPPARPVERPVVKAVVEVARSMVDWAHQKADAGQGQTAPPPFLWALMSVARRELESLSQTRASRSAATNLTTEATASAAVSAAAVTPYSPWLNPQVSPSTNFVSWVTGGYSYGDPLKANTVDRFSVWGTDVGTMWDNGMVDDPTTPWNEHQVLIAVGDTFSGPNMTGRHIFNTLFRSSDTDLSDGITIPNGEWFTGNYFGGAPLDGPVNARPIINPEKWLPNSVTMIPTAGVSVDVPVTKDTPFGTIQYVSYMSVSKWGSAGRWTTNYSAIGYSVDNGENFTIDPKSIRTNSFLSGNKNFQQSAFVKGDDGYIYMYGTPNGRQGAAYLSRVAPEDILDPSKYEYYKAAKTSWFGSSPASWVKGNPSAATAIIGKSGGFLGFTKPGYTVSEMSVQYNDYLGKYIVLYGDQNNSIVMRTADSPEGVWSDATVLMTQQSGGIYAPMLHPWSPSTLGTGSDLYFNLSLWSSYNVMLMHTDLTKV
;
A
#
# COMPACT_ATOMS: atom_id res chain seq x y z
N MET A 1 34.64 19.68 6.38
CA MET A 1 33.83 20.35 7.43
C MET A 1 32.41 20.44 6.88
N THR A 2 31.58 19.41 7.01
CA THR A 2 30.76 19.05 8.21
C THR A 2 29.41 19.79 8.26
N SER A 3 28.56 19.55 7.26
CA SER A 3 27.11 19.87 7.30
C SER A 3 26.32 18.70 7.88
N ALA A 4 26.74 18.19 9.04
CA ALA A 4 26.19 16.99 9.68
C ALA A 4 25.60 17.32 11.05
N ALA A 5 24.54 18.15 11.06
CA ALA A 5 23.71 18.47 12.21
C ALA A 5 22.31 18.86 11.73
N HIS A 6 21.28 18.66 12.58
CA HIS A 6 19.85 18.90 12.34
C HIS A 6 19.02 17.81 11.64
N ILE A 7 19.43 16.54 11.72
CA ILE A 7 18.47 15.43 11.86
C ILE A 7 18.85 14.63 13.11
N GLY A 8 17.91 14.47 14.05
CA GLY A 8 18.09 13.68 15.27
C GLY A 8 18.01 14.46 16.58
N ARG A 9 16.80 14.83 17.03
CA ARG A 9 16.44 15.04 18.46
C ARG A 9 14.93 15.19 18.77
N VAL A 10 14.05 14.58 17.98
CA VAL A 10 12.66 14.28 18.39
C VAL A 10 12.36 12.84 17.96
N GLY A 11 12.05 11.95 18.92
CA GLY A 11 11.75 10.53 18.65
C GLY A 11 12.29 9.53 19.70
N ALA A 12 13.33 9.89 20.46
CA ALA A 12 14.03 8.97 21.38
C ALA A 12 13.48 8.94 22.82
N LEU A 13 12.26 9.43 23.08
CA LEU A 13 11.67 9.44 24.44
C LEU A 13 10.13 9.26 24.44
N ALA A 14 9.61 8.37 23.58
CA ALA A 14 8.19 8.03 23.53
C ALA A 14 7.90 6.50 23.55
N VAL A 15 8.95 5.68 23.69
CA VAL A 15 8.87 4.20 23.55
C VAL A 15 9.01 3.46 24.89
N ALA A 16 9.39 4.15 25.97
CA ALA A 16 9.72 3.52 27.26
C ALA A 16 8.53 3.32 28.23
N LEU A 17 7.42 4.07 28.07
CA LEU A 17 6.23 3.98 28.94
C LEU A 17 4.95 4.16 28.13
N GLY A 18 4.35 3.04 27.70
CA GLY A 18 3.11 3.03 26.92
C GLY A 18 1.87 3.29 27.76
N ILE A 19 1.54 4.56 28.04
CA ILE A 19 0.22 4.99 28.54
C ILE A 19 -0.25 6.21 27.73
N GLY A 20 -1.32 6.05 26.97
CA GLY A 20 -1.91 7.10 26.12
C GLY A 20 -3.38 7.34 26.44
N SER A 21 -3.68 7.99 27.57
CA SER A 21 -5.05 8.32 27.99
C SER A 21 -5.32 9.82 27.86
N ALA A 22 -5.95 10.23 26.76
CA ALA A 22 -6.39 11.61 26.58
C ALA A 22 -7.69 11.88 27.35
N VAL A 23 -7.62 12.66 28.42
CA VAL A 23 -8.79 13.07 29.22
C VAL A 23 -9.15 14.52 28.90
N PHE A 24 -10.29 14.74 28.26
CA PHE A 24 -10.93 16.06 28.20
C PHE A 24 -11.73 16.29 29.49
N ALA A 25 -11.24 17.16 30.37
CA ALA A 25 -11.90 17.54 31.62
C ALA A 25 -11.80 19.05 31.88
N GLY A 26 -12.48 19.85 31.05
CA GLY A 26 -12.68 21.27 31.32
C GLY A 26 -13.54 21.43 32.58
N HIS A 27 -12.97 21.97 33.65
CA HIS A 27 -13.70 22.21 34.90
C HIS A 27 -14.56 23.47 34.77
N ALA A 28 -15.85 23.33 35.06
CA ALA A 28 -16.74 24.43 35.41
C ALA A 28 -17.28 24.15 36.81
N TRP A 29 -17.11 25.10 37.75
CA TRP A 29 -17.68 24.99 39.09
C TRP A 29 -19.17 25.36 39.07
N ALA A 30 -19.96 24.56 39.78
CA ALA A 30 -21.26 24.92 40.34
C ALA A 30 -21.46 24.06 41.60
N ASP A 31 -21.60 24.70 42.76
CA ASP A 31 -21.81 24.01 44.03
C ASP A 31 -23.27 23.55 44.21
N ASP A 32 -23.47 22.59 45.11
CA ASP A 32 -24.77 22.00 45.46
C ASP A 32 -25.78 23.01 46.05
N ALA A 33 -27.07 22.78 45.79
CA ALA A 33 -28.04 22.45 46.86
C ALA A 33 -29.49 22.29 46.37
N GLY A 34 -30.25 21.48 47.10
CA GLY A 34 -31.67 21.76 47.36
C GLY A 34 -32.69 20.98 46.52
N SER A 35 -33.86 20.72 47.12
CA SER A 35 -34.91 19.88 46.53
C SER A 35 -36.29 20.55 46.55
N SER A 36 -37.14 20.09 45.63
CA SER A 36 -38.62 20.02 45.73
C SER A 36 -39.50 21.29 45.59
N THR A 37 -40.57 21.10 44.80
CA THR A 37 -41.92 21.71 44.90
C THR A 37 -42.14 23.23 44.81
N ALA A 38 -42.64 23.63 43.64
CA ALA A 38 -43.95 24.27 43.41
C ALA A 38 -44.29 25.69 43.93
N SER A 39 -45.25 26.29 43.21
CA SER A 39 -46.11 27.43 43.54
C SER A 39 -45.71 28.85 43.07
N THR A 40 -46.78 29.57 42.76
CA THR A 40 -47.00 30.80 41.99
C THR A 40 -46.64 32.13 42.69
N SER A 41 -46.52 33.19 41.87
CA SER A 41 -46.83 34.61 42.17
C SER A 41 -45.86 35.41 43.07
N ALA A 42 -45.82 36.76 43.06
CA ALA A 42 -46.05 37.76 41.99
C ALA A 42 -45.66 39.18 42.47
N SER A 43 -45.16 40.03 41.56
CA SER A 43 -45.13 41.52 41.69
C SER A 43 -44.21 42.09 42.81
N ALA A 44 -43.83 43.39 42.88
CA ALA A 44 -44.08 44.56 42.02
C ALA A 44 -43.05 45.70 42.29
N LYS A 45 -42.92 46.64 41.32
CA LYS A 45 -42.48 48.07 41.48
C LYS A 45 -41.00 48.32 41.86
N SER A 46 -40.36 49.47 41.58
CA SER A 46 -40.53 50.58 40.58
C SER A 46 -39.29 51.53 40.71
N ALA A 47 -39.03 52.62 39.96
CA ALA A 47 -39.75 53.40 38.96
C ALA A 47 -38.77 54.23 38.07
N SER A 48 -39.29 54.93 37.04
CA SER A 48 -38.84 56.25 36.49
C SER A 48 -37.40 56.50 35.97
N SER A 49 -37.14 57.26 34.89
CA SER A 49 -38.02 57.82 33.83
C SER A 49 -37.26 58.58 32.72
N SER A 50 -37.72 58.46 31.46
CA SER A 50 -37.63 59.45 30.35
C SER A 50 -36.24 59.76 29.74
N ALA A 51 -36.10 60.24 28.48
CA ALA A 51 -37.09 60.69 27.48
C ALA A 51 -36.63 60.50 25.99
N GLY A 52 -37.60 60.39 25.07
CA GLY A 52 -37.55 60.86 23.66
C GLY A 52 -36.81 60.02 22.59
N ASP A 53 -37.21 60.00 21.31
CA ASP A 53 -38.49 60.43 20.69
C ASP A 53 -38.70 59.79 19.28
N THR A 54 -39.95 59.65 18.82
CA THR A 54 -40.42 59.21 17.48
C THR A 54 -40.04 57.79 17.00
N THR A 55 -40.72 57.09 16.07
CA THR A 55 -42.00 57.29 15.33
C THR A 55 -42.83 55.97 15.30
N ALA A 56 -44.04 55.95 14.72
CA ALA A 56 -45.07 54.93 15.04
C ALA A 56 -45.39 53.85 13.99
N LYS A 57 -45.60 52.62 14.50
CA LYS A 57 -46.56 51.56 14.12
C LYS A 57 -47.21 51.55 12.71
N GLY A 58 -47.05 50.41 12.04
CA GLY A 58 -48.16 49.42 11.95
C GLY A 58 -48.86 49.21 10.58
N PRO A 59 -49.66 48.11 10.42
CA PRO A 59 -49.99 47.56 9.09
C PRO A 59 -51.49 47.46 8.74
N LYS A 60 -51.82 47.36 7.43
CA LYS A 60 -52.93 46.54 6.85
C LYS A 60 -52.89 46.46 5.31
N ALA A 61 -53.74 45.61 4.70
CA ALA A 61 -53.69 45.17 3.29
C ALA A 61 -54.99 45.45 2.48
N ARG A 62 -54.94 45.28 1.14
CA ARG A 62 -56.04 45.17 0.11
C ARG A 62 -55.41 45.13 -1.32
N THR A 63 -55.97 44.63 -2.44
CA THR A 63 -57.01 43.62 -2.81
C THR A 63 -56.81 43.19 -4.30
N ALA A 64 -57.46 42.12 -4.78
CA ALA A 64 -57.43 41.64 -6.20
C ALA A 64 -58.60 42.25 -7.07
N PRO A 65 -58.98 41.81 -8.31
CA PRO A 65 -59.13 40.44 -8.91
C PRO A 65 -58.29 40.26 -10.24
N ALA A 66 -58.56 39.49 -11.32
CA ALA A 66 -59.69 38.68 -11.84
C ALA A 66 -59.30 37.47 -12.76
N ARG A 67 -59.84 37.36 -14.00
CA ARG A 67 -59.76 36.24 -15.01
C ARG A 67 -59.86 36.80 -16.46
N THR A 68 -59.55 36.12 -17.58
CA THR A 68 -60.01 34.86 -18.27
C THR A 68 -59.05 34.61 -19.49
N ASP A 69 -59.06 33.69 -20.48
CA ASP A 69 -59.63 32.36 -20.90
C ASP A 69 -58.86 31.97 -22.25
N ARG A 70 -58.98 30.87 -23.04
CA ARG A 70 -59.50 29.47 -22.98
C ARG A 70 -59.17 28.71 -24.31
N ALA A 71 -58.93 27.38 -24.26
CA ALA A 71 -58.86 26.40 -25.40
C ALA A 71 -57.72 26.58 -26.45
N GLU A 72 -57.35 25.64 -27.36
CA GLU A 72 -57.83 24.27 -27.67
C GLU A 72 -56.69 23.32 -28.21
N ARG A 73 -57.04 22.16 -28.79
CA ARG A 73 -56.21 21.07 -29.40
C ARG A 73 -56.80 20.71 -30.80
N PRO A 74 -56.36 19.72 -31.64
CA PRO A 74 -55.33 18.67 -31.51
C PRO A 74 -54.44 18.33 -32.77
N ARG A 75 -53.49 17.38 -32.57
CA ARG A 75 -52.91 16.34 -33.48
C ARG A 75 -53.35 16.25 -34.98
N ARG A 76 -52.39 16.03 -35.91
CA ARG A 76 -52.22 14.75 -36.70
C ARG A 76 -51.09 14.77 -37.77
N PHE A 77 -50.32 13.67 -37.84
CA PHE A 77 -49.67 13.02 -39.03
C PHE A 77 -48.56 13.80 -39.80
N GLY A 78 -47.58 13.16 -40.47
CA GLY A 78 -47.35 11.72 -40.67
C GLY A 78 -45.99 11.30 -41.28
N LYS A 79 -45.88 10.01 -41.60
CA LYS A 79 -44.71 9.15 -41.98
C LYS A 79 -43.70 9.62 -43.06
N ALA A 80 -42.51 8.97 -42.95
CA ALA A 80 -41.55 8.53 -43.99
C ALA A 80 -40.60 9.58 -44.63
N GLY A 81 -39.35 9.24 -44.97
CA GLY A 81 -38.65 7.95 -44.82
C GLY A 81 -37.15 7.98 -45.21
N THR A 82 -36.55 6.77 -45.32
CA THR A 82 -35.39 6.33 -46.15
C THR A 82 -34.67 7.35 -47.05
N SER A 83 -33.34 7.30 -47.27
CA SER A 83 -32.26 6.36 -46.89
C SER A 83 -30.89 6.84 -47.45
N ALA A 84 -29.82 6.04 -47.30
CA ALA A 84 -28.52 6.09 -48.01
C ALA A 84 -27.56 7.24 -47.59
N THR A 85 -26.24 7.11 -47.39
CA THR A 85 -25.12 6.38 -48.09
C THR A 85 -24.78 6.95 -49.48
N ALA A 86 -23.53 7.25 -49.84
CA ALA A 86 -22.25 7.28 -49.10
C ALA A 86 -21.18 8.06 -49.92
N ASP A 87 -19.96 8.17 -49.38
CA ASP A 87 -18.67 8.40 -50.05
C ASP A 87 -18.45 9.67 -50.92
N GLY A 88 -17.19 10.03 -51.19
CA GLY A 88 -16.86 11.13 -52.12
C GLY A 88 -15.49 11.82 -51.93
N ALA A 89 -14.43 11.21 -52.46
CA ALA A 89 -13.02 11.59 -52.41
C ALA A 89 -12.61 13.07 -52.69
N GLU A 90 -11.61 13.51 -51.91
CA GLU A 90 -10.33 14.15 -52.29
C GLU A 90 -10.17 15.31 -53.32
N SER A 91 -9.42 16.32 -52.84
CA SER A 91 -8.26 16.99 -53.49
C SER A 91 -8.42 18.35 -54.22
N ASN A 92 -7.40 19.21 -53.99
CA ASN A 92 -6.82 20.26 -54.88
C ASN A 92 -7.72 21.45 -55.32
N ALA A 93 -7.27 22.72 -55.39
CA ALA A 93 -5.95 23.33 -55.21
C ALA A 93 -6.01 24.87 -54.94
N GLU A 94 -4.87 25.42 -54.48
CA GLU A 94 -4.35 26.80 -54.69
C GLU A 94 -5.04 28.05 -54.08
N THR A 95 -4.25 29.13 -54.06
CA THR A 95 -4.35 30.33 -53.20
C THR A 95 -4.62 31.61 -54.03
N PRO A 96 -5.00 32.74 -53.39
CA PRO A 96 -4.05 33.87 -53.35
C PRO A 96 -4.03 34.68 -52.03
N ALA A 97 -3.20 35.73 -52.01
CA ALA A 97 -2.83 36.60 -50.87
C ALA A 97 -4.00 37.44 -50.27
N ASP A 98 -3.89 38.17 -49.15
CA ASP A 98 -2.71 38.91 -48.65
C ASP A 98 -2.68 39.23 -47.12
N LYS A 99 -1.60 39.90 -46.69
CA LYS A 99 -1.18 40.32 -45.32
C LYS A 99 -1.72 41.71 -44.91
N PRO A 100 -1.44 42.31 -43.70
CA PRO A 100 -0.44 42.00 -42.65
C PRO A 100 -1.09 41.86 -41.22
N THR A 101 -0.47 41.96 -40.02
CA THR A 101 0.79 42.54 -39.47
C THR A 101 1.29 41.80 -38.19
N SER A 102 2.46 42.23 -37.64
CA SER A 102 2.81 42.42 -36.21
C SER A 102 2.34 41.43 -35.11
N LYS A 103 3.16 40.93 -34.17
CA LYS A 103 4.62 40.99 -33.88
C LYS A 103 4.97 39.86 -32.87
N ARG A 104 6.18 39.28 -32.91
CA ARG A 104 6.74 38.43 -31.83
C ARG A 104 8.27 38.59 -31.76
N PRO A 105 8.93 38.48 -30.58
CA PRO A 105 10.39 38.44 -30.48
C PRO A 105 10.98 37.09 -30.90
N SER A 106 12.26 37.08 -31.24
CA SER A 106 13.05 35.89 -31.59
C SER A 106 14.13 35.60 -30.54
N TRP A 107 14.78 34.43 -30.59
CA TRP A 107 16.26 34.33 -30.67
C TRP A 107 16.74 32.92 -31.06
N LYS A 108 17.54 32.92 -32.15
CA LYS A 108 18.53 31.97 -32.71
C LYS A 108 18.73 30.53 -32.18
N LYS A 109 18.90 29.61 -33.14
CA LYS A 109 19.78 28.41 -33.06
C LYS A 109 21.20 28.74 -33.58
N PRO A 110 22.25 27.98 -33.22
CA PRO A 110 23.49 27.89 -34.00
C PRO A 110 23.34 26.93 -35.19
N ASP A 111 24.30 26.95 -36.11
CA ASP A 111 24.26 26.27 -37.43
C ASP A 111 25.43 25.29 -37.62
N THR A 112 25.30 24.39 -38.59
CA THR A 112 26.31 23.38 -38.97
C THR A 112 27.15 23.81 -40.16
N THR A 113 28.43 23.41 -40.19
CA THR A 113 29.18 23.31 -41.45
C THR A 113 30.25 22.21 -41.36
N ARG A 114 30.59 21.65 -42.53
CA ARG A 114 31.39 20.43 -42.75
C ARG A 114 32.23 20.64 -44.00
N THR A 115 33.47 20.14 -44.09
CA THR A 115 34.17 19.74 -45.34
C THR A 115 35.48 19.00 -45.04
N THR A 116 35.92 18.20 -46.02
CA THR A 116 36.95 17.14 -46.16
C THR A 116 38.43 17.56 -45.84
N THR A 117 39.51 16.74 -45.94
CA THR A 117 39.79 15.63 -46.89
C THR A 117 41.00 14.71 -46.53
N ARG A 118 40.80 13.37 -46.60
CA ARG A 118 41.63 12.28 -47.23
C ARG A 118 43.13 12.03 -46.88
N ALA A 119 43.45 10.73 -46.72
CA ALA A 119 44.76 10.02 -46.88
C ALA A 119 45.88 10.21 -45.81
N ALA A 120 46.87 9.31 -45.63
CA ALA A 120 46.95 7.84 -45.86
C ALA A 120 48.29 7.25 -45.28
N ALA A 121 48.29 5.94 -45.01
CA ALA A 121 49.43 4.99 -45.01
C ALA A 121 50.55 5.01 -43.92
N ASP A 122 50.78 3.79 -43.40
CA ASP A 122 52.06 3.09 -43.11
C ASP A 122 52.98 3.34 -41.88
N SER A 123 53.53 2.21 -41.38
CA SER A 123 54.80 2.03 -40.62
C SER A 123 54.98 2.70 -39.23
N SER A 124 55.94 2.32 -38.36
CA SER A 124 56.52 1.01 -37.95
C SER A 124 57.53 1.24 -36.79
N ALA A 125 57.82 0.22 -35.96
CA ALA A 125 58.82 0.22 -34.87
C ALA A 125 58.53 1.18 -33.69
N ASP A 126 58.70 0.85 -32.40
CA ASP A 126 59.67 0.03 -31.64
C ASP A 126 60.95 0.79 -31.25
N THR A 127 61.05 1.16 -29.96
CA THR A 127 62.22 0.88 -29.09
C THR A 127 61.93 1.25 -27.63
N SER A 128 62.75 0.74 -26.71
CA SER A 128 62.52 0.70 -25.26
C SER A 128 63.50 1.56 -24.43
N GLU A 129 63.06 2.03 -23.26
CA GLU A 129 63.82 2.09 -21.98
C GLU A 129 62.88 2.61 -20.87
N THR A 130 63.00 2.39 -19.55
CA THR A 130 63.53 1.36 -18.61
C THR A 130 63.71 2.08 -17.24
N SER A 131 63.69 1.36 -16.11
CA SER A 131 63.91 1.89 -14.73
C SER A 131 62.70 2.61 -14.09
N THR A 132 62.28 2.37 -12.83
CA THR A 132 62.73 1.38 -11.82
C THR A 132 61.60 1.08 -10.82
N GLU A 133 61.55 -0.15 -10.30
CA GLU A 133 60.66 -0.57 -9.20
C GLU A 133 61.32 -0.34 -7.82
N PRO A 134 60.56 -0.44 -6.71
CA PRO A 134 60.91 -1.47 -5.73
C PRO A 134 59.72 -2.36 -5.31
N ALA A 135 59.97 -3.66 -5.21
CA ALA A 135 58.94 -4.70 -5.24
C ALA A 135 58.33 -5.12 -3.90
N VAL A 136 57.10 -5.67 -3.96
CA VAL A 136 56.51 -6.54 -2.93
C VAL A 136 55.94 -7.80 -3.61
N ARG A 137 56.33 -8.98 -3.14
CA ARG A 137 55.95 -10.28 -3.73
C ARG A 137 54.58 -10.78 -3.27
N PRO A 138 53.77 -11.37 -4.16
CA PRO A 138 52.89 -12.51 -3.87
C PRO A 138 53.51 -13.84 -4.34
N ALA A 139 53.02 -14.97 -3.82
CA ALA A 139 53.50 -16.31 -4.18
C ALA A 139 52.73 -16.92 -5.36
N ARG A 140 53.42 -17.76 -6.16
CA ARG A 140 52.85 -18.51 -7.29
C ARG A 140 52.07 -19.71 -6.77
N ALA A 141 50.77 -19.77 -7.07
CA ALA A 141 49.99 -21.01 -7.07
C ALA A 141 50.03 -21.63 -8.47
N GLU A 142 50.02 -22.96 -8.55
CA GLU A 142 50.14 -23.70 -9.81
C GLU A 142 48.79 -24.28 -10.22
N VAL A 143 48.34 -23.97 -11.44
CA VAL A 143 47.04 -24.43 -11.97
C VAL A 143 47.29 -25.64 -12.86
N VAL A 144 46.74 -26.78 -12.48
CA VAL A 144 46.76 -28.04 -13.26
C VAL A 144 45.32 -28.45 -13.57
N SER A 145 44.97 -28.48 -14.85
CA SER A 145 43.68 -28.96 -15.33
C SER A 145 43.62 -30.49 -15.34
N PRO A 146 42.52 -31.11 -14.87
CA PRO A 146 42.29 -32.55 -15.03
C PRO A 146 41.54 -32.86 -16.34
N ASP A 147 42.04 -33.84 -17.09
CA ASP A 147 41.36 -34.46 -18.25
C ASP A 147 40.63 -35.75 -17.81
N PRO A 148 39.45 -36.13 -18.35
CA PRO A 148 38.53 -37.03 -17.64
C PRO A 148 38.55 -38.50 -18.13
N ALA A 149 39.25 -39.40 -17.42
CA ALA A 149 39.12 -40.86 -17.63
C ALA A 149 39.52 -41.75 -16.43
N ALA A 150 38.61 -42.04 -15.49
CA ALA A 150 38.74 -43.17 -14.53
C ALA A 150 37.37 -43.58 -13.93
N PRO A 151 37.10 -44.88 -13.67
CA PRO A 151 35.80 -45.37 -13.19
C PRO A 151 35.62 -45.29 -11.65
N THR A 152 34.36 -45.29 -11.22
CA THR A 152 33.94 -45.14 -9.82
C THR A 152 34.06 -46.44 -9.00
N ARG A 153 34.26 -46.30 -7.67
CA ARG A 153 34.23 -47.39 -6.68
C ARG A 153 33.42 -46.94 -5.46
N PRO A 154 32.49 -47.76 -4.92
CA PRO A 154 31.59 -47.32 -3.86
C PRO A 154 32.25 -47.29 -2.47
N SER A 155 32.03 -46.21 -1.72
CA SER A 155 32.46 -46.06 -0.32
C SER A 155 31.36 -46.49 0.66
N ARG A 156 31.72 -47.30 1.65
CA ARG A 156 30.81 -47.87 2.65
C ARG A 156 30.79 -47.01 3.92
N LEU A 157 29.71 -46.28 4.15
CA LEU A 157 29.52 -45.54 5.40
C LEU A 157 29.31 -46.50 6.59
N THR A 158 29.87 -46.14 7.74
CA THR A 158 29.73 -46.86 9.02
C THR A 158 29.37 -45.84 10.10
N PRO A 159 28.28 -46.02 10.87
CA PRO A 159 27.84 -45.01 11.83
C PRO A 159 28.72 -45.00 13.09
N LEU A 160 29.22 -43.82 13.47
CA LEU A 160 29.96 -43.64 14.72
C LEU A 160 29.00 -43.44 15.89
N ARG A 161 29.13 -44.27 16.93
CA ARG A 161 28.30 -44.19 18.14
C ARG A 161 28.87 -43.14 19.10
N ALA A 162 28.07 -42.12 19.43
CA ALA A 162 28.46 -41.12 20.42
C ALA A 162 28.66 -41.74 21.82
N ALA A 163 29.70 -41.29 22.53
CA ALA A 163 29.95 -41.66 23.92
C ALA A 163 29.09 -40.82 24.87
N GLN A 164 28.69 -41.41 26.00
CA GLN A 164 27.82 -40.78 27.00
C GLN A 164 28.64 -40.42 28.24
N GLU A 165 28.99 -39.15 28.39
CA GLU A 165 29.78 -38.64 29.52
C GLU A 165 28.88 -38.15 30.66
N THR A 166 29.21 -38.53 31.90
CA THR A 166 28.38 -38.27 33.09
C THR A 166 28.83 -37.03 33.86
N ALA A 167 28.00 -35.98 33.89
CA ALA A 167 28.30 -34.76 34.63
C ALA A 167 27.99 -34.85 36.15
N PRO A 168 28.78 -34.22 37.03
CA PRO A 168 28.53 -34.17 38.48
C PRO A 168 27.43 -33.15 38.86
N PRO A 169 26.83 -33.26 40.06
CA PRO A 169 25.70 -32.42 40.47
C PRO A 169 26.08 -30.95 40.72
N ALA A 170 25.31 -30.03 40.15
CA ALA A 170 25.48 -28.59 40.34
C ALA A 170 25.01 -28.12 41.73
N ARG A 171 25.69 -27.10 42.29
CA ARG A 171 25.27 -26.44 43.54
C ARG A 171 24.08 -25.49 43.29
N PRO A 172 23.26 -25.18 44.32
CA PRO A 172 22.15 -24.23 44.17
C PRO A 172 22.63 -22.84 43.77
N VAL A 173 22.04 -22.27 42.73
CA VAL A 173 22.20 -20.87 42.33
C VAL A 173 21.07 -20.06 42.96
N GLU A 174 21.39 -19.13 43.87
CA GLU A 174 20.41 -18.20 44.39
C GLU A 174 19.85 -17.31 43.26
N ARG A 175 18.53 -17.14 43.22
CA ARG A 175 17.83 -16.31 42.23
C ARG A 175 17.32 -15.02 42.91
N PRO A 176 18.11 -13.92 42.93
CA PRO A 176 17.75 -12.73 43.70
C PRO A 176 16.41 -12.10 43.27
N VAL A 177 16.04 -12.20 41.99
CA VAL A 177 14.76 -11.72 41.46
C VAL A 177 13.56 -12.41 42.14
N VAL A 178 13.64 -13.73 42.39
CA VAL A 178 12.56 -14.48 43.06
C VAL A 178 12.44 -14.06 44.53
N LYS A 179 13.59 -13.82 45.19
CA LYS A 179 13.64 -13.34 46.57
C LYS A 179 13.00 -11.95 46.71
N ALA A 180 13.33 -11.03 45.80
CA ALA A 180 12.73 -9.69 45.74
C ALA A 180 11.21 -9.74 45.54
N VAL A 181 10.69 -10.60 44.66
CA VAL A 181 9.23 -10.77 44.47
C VAL A 181 8.55 -11.28 45.75
N VAL A 182 9.18 -12.20 46.49
CA VAL A 182 8.64 -12.70 47.78
C VAL A 182 8.69 -11.62 48.88
N GLU A 183 9.72 -10.78 48.91
CA GLU A 183 9.85 -9.68 49.88
C GLU A 183 8.86 -8.52 49.59
N VAL A 184 8.58 -8.24 48.31
CA VAL A 184 7.47 -7.35 47.90
C VAL A 184 6.12 -7.94 48.29
N ALA A 185 5.89 -9.23 48.04
CA ALA A 185 4.62 -9.88 48.41
C ALA A 185 4.39 -9.88 49.94
N ARG A 186 5.43 -10.05 50.75
CA ARG A 186 5.35 -9.95 52.22
C ARG A 186 5.04 -8.55 52.70
N SER A 187 5.79 -7.55 52.24
CA SER A 187 5.56 -6.15 52.64
C SER A 187 4.17 -5.63 52.20
N MET A 188 3.59 -6.17 51.13
CA MET A 188 2.18 -5.93 50.77
C MET A 188 1.17 -6.57 51.73
N VAL A 189 1.45 -7.77 52.26
CA VAL A 189 0.62 -8.41 53.30
C VAL A 189 0.70 -7.64 54.61
N ASP A 190 1.90 -7.23 55.02
CA ASP A 190 2.10 -6.40 56.22
C ASP A 190 1.36 -5.05 56.11
N TRP A 191 1.42 -4.40 54.94
CA TRP A 191 0.67 -3.18 54.65
C TRP A 191 -0.86 -3.40 54.65
N ALA A 192 -1.33 -4.53 54.13
CA ALA A 192 -2.75 -4.88 54.14
C ALA A 192 -3.27 -5.11 55.57
N HIS A 193 -2.48 -5.75 56.44
CA HIS A 193 -2.80 -5.87 57.87
C HIS A 193 -2.83 -4.50 58.56
N GLN A 194 -1.80 -3.65 58.37
CA GLN A 194 -1.78 -2.29 58.93
C GLN A 194 -2.96 -1.42 58.48
N LYS A 195 -3.53 -1.66 57.28
CA LYS A 195 -4.74 -1.00 56.80
C LYS A 195 -6.05 -1.64 57.24
N ALA A 196 -6.06 -2.89 57.69
CA ALA A 196 -7.25 -3.54 58.24
C ALA A 196 -7.58 -3.03 59.65
N ASP A 197 -6.57 -2.76 60.47
CA ASP A 197 -6.75 -2.23 61.83
C ASP A 197 -7.13 -0.73 61.84
N ALA A 198 -6.82 0.00 60.76
CA ALA A 198 -7.10 1.43 60.61
C ALA A 198 -8.50 1.70 60.01
N GLY A 199 -9.55 1.39 60.78
CA GLY A 199 -10.95 1.43 60.34
C GLY A 199 -11.50 2.80 59.91
N GLN A 200 -11.26 3.19 58.66
CA GLN A 200 -11.92 4.33 57.98
C GLN A 200 -12.35 3.98 56.53
N GLY A 201 -13.16 4.87 55.95
CA GLY A 201 -14.00 4.59 54.77
C GLY A 201 -13.28 4.25 53.46
N GLN A 202 -14.05 3.67 52.53
CA GLN A 202 -13.57 3.17 51.26
C GLN A 202 -12.89 4.26 50.40
N THR A 203 -11.63 4.03 50.06
CA THR A 203 -10.91 4.77 49.01
C THR A 203 -10.50 3.78 47.92
N ALA A 204 -10.72 4.14 46.65
CA ALA A 204 -10.40 3.26 45.54
C ALA A 204 -8.88 3.02 45.45
N PRO A 205 -8.41 1.77 45.19
CA PRO A 205 -6.99 1.47 45.18
C PRO A 205 -6.28 2.20 44.02
N PRO A 206 -5.14 2.86 44.27
CA PRO A 206 -4.42 3.64 43.25
C PRO A 206 -4.01 2.80 42.03
N PRO A 207 -3.88 3.40 40.83
CA PRO A 207 -3.70 2.66 39.56
C PRO A 207 -2.52 1.67 39.52
N PHE A 208 -1.45 1.89 40.29
CA PHE A 208 -0.32 0.96 40.35
C PHE A 208 -0.71 -0.42 40.93
N LEU A 209 -1.72 -0.49 41.80
CA LEU A 209 -2.23 -1.77 42.30
C LEU A 209 -2.97 -2.55 41.21
N TRP A 210 -3.65 -1.88 40.28
CA TRP A 210 -4.26 -2.55 39.12
C TRP A 210 -3.19 -3.07 38.14
N ALA A 211 -2.11 -2.32 37.92
CA ALA A 211 -0.98 -2.79 37.13
C ALA A 211 -0.24 -3.97 37.80
N LEU A 212 -0.04 -3.93 39.12
CA LEU A 212 0.60 -5.03 39.84
C LEU A 212 -0.29 -6.28 39.90
N MET A 213 -1.60 -6.10 40.06
CA MET A 213 -2.58 -7.19 40.02
C MET A 213 -2.76 -7.80 38.63
N SER A 214 -2.56 -7.04 37.53
CA SER A 214 -2.58 -7.62 36.18
C SER A 214 -1.33 -8.46 35.91
N VAL A 215 -0.15 -8.04 36.38
CA VAL A 215 1.07 -8.86 36.36
C VAL A 215 0.92 -10.11 37.24
N ALA A 216 0.42 -9.96 38.47
CA ALA A 216 0.20 -11.11 39.37
C ALA A 216 -0.84 -12.10 38.82
N ARG A 217 -1.90 -11.65 38.15
CA ARG A 217 -2.85 -12.52 37.43
C ARG A 217 -2.18 -13.24 36.27
N ARG A 218 -1.41 -12.53 35.44
CA ARG A 218 -0.67 -13.10 34.30
C ARG A 218 0.31 -14.19 34.72
N GLU A 219 1.04 -14.00 35.81
CA GLU A 219 1.94 -15.03 36.36
C GLU A 219 1.17 -16.20 37.01
N LEU A 220 0.05 -15.94 37.70
CA LEU A 220 -0.80 -17.00 38.23
C LEU A 220 -1.47 -17.84 37.12
N GLU A 221 -1.79 -17.22 35.98
CA GLU A 221 -2.36 -17.85 34.79
C GLU A 221 -1.30 -18.65 34.00
N SER A 222 -0.07 -18.12 33.89
CA SER A 222 1.10 -18.88 33.43
C SER A 222 1.34 -20.14 34.29
N LEU A 223 1.25 -20.01 35.61
CA LEU A 223 1.39 -21.13 36.54
C LEU A 223 0.19 -22.10 36.51
N SER A 224 -1.03 -21.63 36.23
CA SER A 224 -2.20 -22.50 36.12
C SER A 224 -2.20 -23.30 34.81
N GLN A 225 -1.81 -22.68 33.69
CA GLN A 225 -1.58 -23.37 32.42
C GLN A 225 -0.45 -24.41 32.56
N THR A 226 0.67 -24.05 33.19
CA THR A 226 1.77 -24.97 33.50
C THR A 226 1.35 -26.14 34.41
N ARG A 227 0.26 -26.00 35.17
CA ARG A 227 -0.33 -27.05 36.02
C ARG A 227 -1.34 -27.91 35.25
N ALA A 228 -2.15 -27.31 34.37
CA ALA A 228 -3.06 -28.02 33.47
C ALA A 228 -2.29 -28.98 32.54
N SER A 229 -1.16 -28.53 31.98
CA SER A 229 -0.27 -29.33 31.13
C SER A 229 0.36 -30.56 31.81
N ARG A 230 0.18 -30.75 33.13
CA ARG A 230 0.63 -31.95 33.85
C ARG A 230 -0.47 -32.98 34.13
N SER A 231 -1.73 -32.63 33.87
CA SER A 231 -2.89 -33.52 34.10
C SER A 231 -3.34 -34.27 32.83
N ALA A 232 -2.74 -33.99 31.67
CA ALA A 232 -3.08 -34.61 30.38
C ALA A 232 -2.16 -35.80 30.01
N ALA A 233 -1.34 -36.30 30.95
CA ALA A 233 -0.27 -37.27 30.69
C ALA A 233 -0.65 -38.75 30.92
N THR A 234 -1.93 -39.12 30.74
CA THR A 234 -2.40 -40.52 30.75
C THR A 234 -3.54 -40.72 29.76
N ASN A 235 -3.19 -41.11 28.53
CA ASN A 235 -3.78 -42.23 27.77
C ASN A 235 -3.17 -42.27 26.35
N LEU A 236 -2.35 -43.28 26.09
CA LEU A 236 -1.84 -43.60 24.76
C LEU A 236 -2.89 -44.40 24.00
N THR A 237 -3.28 -43.96 22.79
CA THR A 237 -3.49 -44.77 21.53
C THR A 237 -4.33 -44.00 20.50
N THR A 238 -3.72 -43.13 19.69
CA THR A 238 -4.25 -42.68 18.36
C THR A 238 -3.15 -41.95 17.56
N GLU A 239 -2.24 -42.69 16.92
CA GLU A 239 -1.18 -42.08 16.10
C GLU A 239 -1.71 -41.54 14.75
N ALA A 240 -2.85 -42.05 14.26
CA ALA A 240 -3.44 -41.66 12.97
C ALA A 240 -4.02 -40.23 12.92
N THR A 241 -4.37 -39.63 14.06
CA THR A 241 -4.95 -38.27 14.12
C THR A 241 -3.92 -37.19 14.47
N ALA A 242 -2.77 -37.57 15.04
CA ALA A 242 -1.71 -36.62 15.41
C ALA A 242 -1.08 -35.95 14.17
N SER A 243 -0.96 -36.70 13.06
CA SER A 243 -0.35 -36.19 11.82
C SER A 243 -1.07 -34.99 11.19
N ALA A 244 -2.37 -34.80 11.46
CA ALA A 244 -3.13 -33.65 10.96
C ALA A 244 -3.07 -32.43 11.90
N ALA A 245 -2.86 -32.67 13.20
CA ALA A 245 -2.81 -31.61 14.22
C ALA A 245 -1.41 -30.97 14.36
N VAL A 246 -0.34 -31.71 14.06
CA VAL A 246 1.05 -31.21 14.20
C VAL A 246 1.47 -30.27 13.06
N SER A 247 0.79 -30.30 11.91
CA SER A 247 0.96 -29.28 10.86
C SER A 247 0.48 -27.88 11.29
N ALA A 248 -0.35 -27.78 12.33
CA ALA A 248 -0.92 -26.51 12.82
C ALA A 248 0.02 -25.68 13.70
N ALA A 249 1.33 -25.80 13.51
CA ALA A 249 2.35 -24.92 14.10
C ALA A 249 3.69 -24.94 13.32
N ALA A 250 3.64 -24.91 11.99
CA ALA A 250 4.82 -24.50 11.22
C ALA A 250 5.20 -23.07 11.62
N VAL A 251 6.25 -22.90 12.42
CA VAL A 251 6.77 -21.58 12.79
C VAL A 251 7.43 -21.00 11.55
N THR A 252 6.65 -20.27 10.74
CA THR A 252 7.13 -19.51 9.56
C THR A 252 8.32 -18.65 10.00
N PRO A 253 9.55 -18.99 9.56
CA PRO A 253 10.72 -18.32 10.11
C PRO A 253 10.69 -16.84 9.74
N TYR A 254 11.20 -16.02 10.66
CA TYR A 254 11.20 -14.55 10.57
C TYR A 254 9.85 -13.83 10.61
N SER A 255 8.74 -14.50 10.98
CA SER A 255 7.47 -13.82 11.29
C SER A 255 7.70 -12.60 12.22
N PRO A 256 7.21 -11.39 11.87
CA PRO A 256 7.34 -10.21 12.73
C PRO A 256 6.49 -10.29 14.01
N TRP A 257 5.62 -11.29 14.11
CA TRP A 257 4.67 -11.46 15.21
C TRP A 257 4.85 -12.84 15.85
N LEU A 258 4.61 -12.93 17.18
CA LEU A 258 4.72 -14.17 17.96
C LEU A 258 3.81 -15.30 17.47
N ASN A 259 2.74 -14.96 16.78
CA ASN A 259 1.87 -15.89 16.07
C ASN A 259 1.74 -15.39 14.62
N PRO A 260 2.13 -16.17 13.60
CA PRO A 260 1.93 -15.79 12.19
C PRO A 260 0.45 -15.86 11.77
N GLN A 261 -0.39 -16.65 12.45
CA GLN A 261 -1.83 -16.73 12.21
C GLN A 261 -2.54 -15.52 12.87
N VAL A 262 -2.52 -14.38 12.19
CA VAL A 262 -3.03 -13.09 12.68
C VAL A 262 -4.56 -13.01 12.82
N SER A 263 -5.30 -13.90 12.16
CA SER A 263 -6.75 -14.08 12.34
C SER A 263 -7.18 -15.52 11.99
N PRO A 264 -8.44 -15.93 12.22
CA PRO A 264 -8.92 -17.26 11.85
C PRO A 264 -8.78 -17.60 10.35
N SER A 265 -8.81 -16.59 9.48
CA SER A 265 -8.65 -16.75 8.02
C SER A 265 -7.26 -16.41 7.51
N THR A 266 -6.52 -15.52 8.19
CA THR A 266 -5.36 -14.83 7.63
C THR A 266 -4.05 -15.12 8.38
N ASN A 267 -2.97 -15.40 7.64
CA ASN A 267 -1.63 -15.65 8.16
C ASN A 267 -0.52 -14.93 7.37
N PHE A 268 0.61 -14.69 8.03
CA PHE A 268 1.89 -14.39 7.39
C PHE A 268 2.42 -15.65 6.69
N VAL A 269 3.05 -15.50 5.53
CA VAL A 269 3.73 -16.59 4.78
C VAL A 269 5.25 -16.39 4.85
N SER A 270 5.75 -15.34 4.21
CA SER A 270 7.17 -15.01 4.15
C SER A 270 7.40 -13.50 4.08
N TRP A 271 8.64 -13.06 4.20
CA TRP A 271 9.05 -11.78 3.63
C TRP A 271 9.14 -11.88 2.10
N VAL A 272 8.89 -10.77 1.41
CA VAL A 272 9.19 -10.58 -0.02
C VAL A 272 10.47 -9.76 -0.20
N THR A 273 10.75 -8.87 0.76
CA THR A 273 11.95 -8.01 0.76
C THR A 273 12.68 -8.04 2.11
N GLY A 274 13.98 -7.77 2.09
CA GLY A 274 14.82 -7.58 3.28
C GLY A 274 16.13 -8.38 3.24
N GLY A 275 16.67 -8.67 4.43
CA GLY A 275 17.87 -9.48 4.63
C GLY A 275 17.54 -10.89 5.15
N TYR A 276 16.42 -11.46 4.71
CA TYR A 276 15.91 -12.75 5.17
C TYR A 276 16.32 -13.87 4.22
N SER A 277 16.57 -15.07 4.74
CA SER A 277 16.96 -16.24 3.94
C SER A 277 16.15 -17.45 4.34
N TYR A 278 15.43 -18.02 3.36
CA TYR A 278 14.54 -19.18 3.55
C TYR A 278 15.22 -20.50 3.09
N GLY A 279 16.56 -20.51 3.02
CA GLY A 279 17.34 -21.61 2.45
C GLY A 279 17.50 -21.48 0.93
N ASP A 280 16.44 -21.07 0.23
CA ASP A 280 16.51 -20.57 -1.15
C ASP A 280 17.02 -19.10 -1.17
N PRO A 281 18.13 -18.78 -1.85
CA PRO A 281 18.63 -17.40 -2.00
C PRO A 281 17.73 -16.51 -2.87
N LEU A 282 16.81 -17.07 -3.67
CA LEU A 282 15.89 -16.31 -4.51
C LEU A 282 14.74 -15.67 -3.71
N LYS A 283 14.41 -16.23 -2.52
CA LYS A 283 13.32 -15.74 -1.64
C LYS A 283 13.83 -14.70 -0.64
N ALA A 284 13.15 -13.56 -0.60
CA ALA A 284 13.31 -12.44 0.36
C ALA A 284 14.67 -11.72 0.46
N ASN A 285 15.80 -12.31 0.04
CA ASN A 285 17.13 -11.71 0.21
C ASN A 285 17.41 -10.58 -0.81
N THR A 286 16.77 -9.43 -0.62
CA THR A 286 16.97 -8.26 -1.47
C THR A 286 18.17 -7.41 -1.04
N VAL A 287 18.71 -7.61 0.16
CA VAL A 287 19.93 -6.94 0.64
C VAL A 287 21.13 -7.35 -0.21
N ASP A 288 21.48 -8.64 -0.25
CA ASP A 288 22.72 -9.09 -0.90
C ASP A 288 22.65 -9.00 -2.43
N ARG A 289 21.43 -9.10 -2.98
CA ARG A 289 21.16 -9.28 -4.41
C ARG A 289 20.80 -7.99 -5.14
N PHE A 290 20.20 -7.03 -4.43
CA PHE A 290 19.67 -5.78 -5.00
C PHE A 290 20.06 -4.52 -4.23
N SER A 291 20.81 -4.65 -3.12
CA SER A 291 21.11 -3.54 -2.19
C SER A 291 19.86 -2.85 -1.64
N VAL A 292 18.75 -3.60 -1.54
CA VAL A 292 17.48 -3.14 -0.97
C VAL A 292 17.33 -3.76 0.42
N TRP A 293 17.53 -2.94 1.45
CA TRP A 293 17.28 -3.32 2.84
C TRP A 293 15.80 -3.19 3.22
N GLY A 294 15.13 -2.19 2.68
CA GLY A 294 13.73 -1.91 2.98
C GLY A 294 13.03 -1.14 1.88
N THR A 295 11.72 -1.37 1.74
CA THR A 295 10.83 -0.73 0.78
C THR A 295 9.37 -0.90 1.18
N ASP A 296 8.45 -0.26 0.44
CA ASP A 296 7.02 -0.27 0.74
C ASP A 296 6.07 -0.41 -0.47
N VAL A 297 4.78 -0.49 -0.15
CA VAL A 297 3.63 -0.75 -1.02
C VAL A 297 3.60 -2.13 -1.66
N GLY A 298 4.58 -2.48 -2.51
CA GLY A 298 4.60 -3.78 -3.20
C GLY A 298 3.40 -4.00 -4.13
N THR A 299 3.08 -3.00 -4.96
CA THR A 299 2.00 -3.01 -5.95
C THR A 299 2.23 -4.11 -6.98
N MET A 300 1.26 -5.00 -7.21
CA MET A 300 1.41 -6.14 -8.13
C MET A 300 0.45 -6.10 -9.32
N TRP A 301 0.92 -6.58 -10.47
CA TRP A 301 0.11 -6.90 -11.64
C TRP A 301 0.80 -7.94 -12.53
N ASP A 302 0.00 -8.67 -13.31
CA ASP A 302 0.46 -9.58 -14.36
C ASP A 302 0.91 -8.78 -15.60
N ASN A 303 2.11 -9.05 -16.14
CA ASN A 303 2.65 -8.30 -17.27
C ASN A 303 1.92 -8.54 -18.60
N GLY A 304 1.04 -9.54 -18.70
CA GLY A 304 0.28 -9.88 -19.91
C GLY A 304 1.15 -10.46 -21.04
N MET A 305 2.34 -10.96 -20.72
CA MET A 305 3.19 -11.68 -21.68
C MET A 305 2.89 -13.18 -21.62
N VAL A 306 3.12 -13.87 -22.75
CA VAL A 306 3.14 -15.33 -22.80
C VAL A 306 4.59 -15.78 -22.85
N ASP A 307 4.93 -16.80 -22.06
CA ASP A 307 6.23 -17.47 -22.03
C ASP A 307 6.62 -18.01 -23.42
N ASP A 308 7.83 -17.69 -23.90
CA ASP A 308 8.42 -18.30 -25.09
C ASP A 308 9.43 -19.39 -24.65
N PRO A 309 9.06 -20.68 -24.68
CA PRO A 309 9.90 -21.77 -24.19
C PRO A 309 11.15 -22.03 -25.07
N THR A 310 11.45 -21.17 -26.05
CA THR A 310 12.73 -21.16 -26.76
C THR A 310 13.77 -20.21 -26.14
N THR A 311 13.38 -19.35 -25.19
CA THR A 311 14.30 -18.49 -24.43
C THR A 311 14.74 -19.16 -23.11
N PRO A 312 15.79 -18.67 -22.42
CA PRO A 312 16.32 -19.28 -21.20
C PRO A 312 15.77 -18.66 -19.90
N TRP A 313 14.72 -17.84 -19.98
CA TRP A 313 14.03 -17.17 -18.88
C TRP A 313 12.52 -17.29 -19.12
N ASN A 314 11.68 -17.06 -18.11
CA ASN A 314 10.22 -17.03 -18.32
C ASN A 314 9.74 -15.59 -18.52
N GLU A 315 9.11 -15.29 -19.65
CA GLU A 315 8.55 -13.96 -19.95
C GLU A 315 7.26 -13.62 -19.20
N HIS A 316 6.42 -14.61 -18.86
CA HIS A 316 5.19 -14.38 -18.11
C HIS A 316 5.51 -14.12 -16.63
N GLN A 317 5.29 -12.89 -16.18
CA GLN A 317 5.78 -12.44 -14.87
C GLN A 317 4.79 -11.52 -14.15
N VAL A 318 4.66 -11.70 -12.84
CA VAL A 318 4.14 -10.67 -11.94
C VAL A 318 5.23 -9.61 -11.75
N LEU A 319 4.85 -8.36 -11.98
CA LEU A 319 5.67 -7.19 -11.73
C LEU A 319 5.26 -6.57 -10.39
N ILE A 320 6.23 -6.32 -9.52
CA ILE A 320 6.04 -5.89 -8.13
C ILE A 320 6.69 -4.50 -7.95
N ALA A 321 5.93 -3.43 -8.15
CA ALA A 321 6.41 -2.06 -8.02
C ALA A 321 6.36 -1.59 -6.57
N VAL A 322 7.53 -1.21 -6.05
CA VAL A 322 7.72 -0.79 -4.65
C VAL A 322 8.08 0.70 -4.58
N GLY A 323 7.78 1.33 -3.45
CA GLY A 323 7.96 2.75 -3.20
C GLY A 323 9.30 3.11 -2.55
N ASP A 324 9.24 3.76 -1.40
CA ASP A 324 10.38 4.40 -0.74
C ASP A 324 11.46 3.37 -0.37
N THR A 325 12.52 3.27 -1.17
CA THR A 325 13.46 2.14 -1.14
C THR A 325 14.80 2.57 -0.56
N PHE A 326 15.29 1.83 0.45
CA PHE A 326 16.48 2.16 1.24
C PHE A 326 17.51 1.04 1.24
N SER A 327 18.80 1.38 1.10
CA SER A 327 19.91 0.43 1.13
C SER A 327 20.47 0.14 2.54
N GLY A 328 19.78 0.55 3.60
CA GLY A 328 20.25 0.38 4.97
C GLY A 328 19.13 0.39 6.02
N PRO A 329 19.38 -0.19 7.20
CA PRO A 329 18.38 -0.37 8.25
C PRO A 329 17.79 0.94 8.77
N ASN A 330 16.54 0.90 9.21
CA ASN A 330 15.82 2.05 9.78
C ASN A 330 15.70 3.24 8.79
N MET A 331 15.45 2.97 7.51
CA MET A 331 15.33 3.97 6.44
C MET A 331 16.61 4.81 6.25
N THR A 332 17.76 4.14 6.11
CA THR A 332 19.08 4.79 5.94
C THR A 332 19.81 4.32 4.67
N GLY A 333 20.99 4.88 4.39
CA GLY A 333 21.80 4.53 3.21
C GLY A 333 21.38 5.31 1.96
N ARG A 334 21.49 4.66 0.79
CA ARG A 334 20.96 5.16 -0.48
C ARG A 334 19.43 5.10 -0.41
N HIS A 335 18.77 6.23 -0.68
CA HIS A 335 17.32 6.31 -0.87
C HIS A 335 17.02 6.45 -2.37
N ILE A 336 16.13 5.61 -2.90
CA ILE A 336 15.52 5.74 -4.23
C ILE A 336 14.00 5.72 -4.08
N PHE A 337 13.28 6.49 -4.89
CA PHE A 337 11.85 6.75 -4.71
C PHE A 337 10.94 5.55 -5.04
N ASN A 338 11.47 4.60 -5.80
CA ASN A 338 10.80 3.40 -6.27
C ASN A 338 11.85 2.41 -6.79
N THR A 339 11.44 1.16 -6.95
CA THR A 339 12.07 0.19 -7.87
C THR A 339 11.04 -0.88 -8.25
N LEU A 340 11.46 -1.92 -8.96
CA LEU A 340 10.61 -3.02 -9.40
C LEU A 340 11.26 -4.35 -9.06
N PHE A 341 10.49 -5.31 -8.57
CA PHE A 341 10.86 -6.71 -8.60
C PHE A 341 10.00 -7.47 -9.62
N ARG A 342 10.51 -8.59 -10.13
CA ARG A 342 9.79 -9.47 -11.06
C ARG A 342 9.73 -10.88 -10.50
N SER A 343 8.70 -11.63 -10.82
CA SER A 343 8.59 -13.05 -10.45
C SER A 343 7.76 -13.83 -11.46
N SER A 344 8.18 -15.05 -11.77
CA SER A 344 7.40 -16.07 -12.48
C SER A 344 6.97 -17.20 -11.53
N ASP A 345 6.98 -16.94 -10.22
CA ASP A 345 6.63 -17.93 -9.20
C ASP A 345 5.12 -18.12 -9.10
N THR A 346 4.68 -19.37 -9.05
CA THR A 346 3.28 -19.76 -8.99
C THR A 346 2.92 -20.52 -7.71
N ASP A 347 3.91 -20.96 -6.92
CA ASP A 347 3.66 -21.54 -5.60
C ASP A 347 3.84 -20.46 -4.52
N LEU A 348 2.73 -19.78 -4.24
CA LEU A 348 2.69 -18.70 -3.25
C LEU A 348 2.67 -19.24 -1.80
N SER A 349 2.58 -20.56 -1.61
CA SER A 349 2.32 -21.17 -0.29
C SER A 349 3.56 -21.17 0.63
N ASP A 350 4.76 -21.10 0.07
CA ASP A 350 6.04 -21.02 0.79
C ASP A 350 6.85 -19.74 0.47
N GLY A 351 6.21 -18.73 -0.13
CA GLY A 351 6.76 -17.39 -0.38
C GLY A 351 6.66 -16.96 -1.85
N ILE A 352 7.56 -16.08 -2.28
CA ILE A 352 7.75 -15.70 -3.69
C ILE A 352 9.27 -15.70 -3.96
N THR A 353 9.71 -16.42 -4.99
CA THR A 353 11.05 -16.25 -5.57
C THR A 353 11.12 -14.99 -6.44
N ILE A 354 12.22 -14.26 -6.32
CA ILE A 354 12.60 -13.20 -7.26
C ILE A 354 13.87 -13.70 -7.95
N PRO A 355 13.94 -13.87 -9.28
CA PRO A 355 15.13 -14.37 -9.97
C PRO A 355 16.29 -13.38 -9.83
N ASN A 356 17.51 -13.75 -10.22
CA ASN A 356 18.63 -12.80 -10.12
C ASN A 356 18.40 -11.60 -11.05
N GLY A 357 18.83 -10.41 -10.59
CA GLY A 357 18.84 -9.23 -11.42
C GLY A 357 19.90 -9.38 -12.50
N GLU A 358 19.61 -8.90 -13.70
CA GLU A 358 20.56 -8.92 -14.81
C GLU A 358 21.07 -7.50 -15.10
N TRP A 359 22.35 -7.41 -15.45
CA TRP A 359 23.05 -6.15 -15.59
C TRP A 359 23.98 -6.19 -16.80
N PHE A 360 23.85 -5.20 -17.69
CA PHE A 360 24.52 -5.14 -19.00
C PHE A 360 24.28 -6.34 -19.95
N THR A 361 23.32 -7.23 -19.70
CA THR A 361 23.01 -8.36 -20.59
C THR A 361 22.08 -7.97 -21.75
N GLY A 362 21.22 -6.97 -21.54
CA GLY A 362 20.12 -6.61 -22.46
C GLY A 362 18.82 -7.39 -22.22
N ASN A 363 18.78 -8.26 -21.21
CA ASN A 363 17.55 -8.93 -20.78
C ASN A 363 16.66 -7.98 -19.95
N TYR A 364 15.33 -8.11 -20.09
CA TYR A 364 14.31 -7.41 -19.32
C TYR A 364 13.55 -8.32 -18.33
N PHE A 365 13.91 -9.60 -18.25
CA PHE A 365 13.23 -10.62 -17.44
C PHE A 365 13.98 -10.99 -16.14
N GLY A 366 15.14 -10.37 -15.90
CA GLY A 366 15.86 -10.44 -14.62
C GLY A 366 15.07 -9.79 -13.47
N GLY A 367 15.29 -10.27 -12.25
CA GLY A 367 14.37 -10.03 -11.11
C GLY A 367 14.29 -8.61 -10.57
N ALA A 368 15.16 -7.69 -10.99
CA ALA A 368 15.04 -6.26 -10.70
C ALA A 368 15.79 -5.42 -11.76
N PRO A 369 15.33 -4.19 -12.09
CA PRO A 369 16.10 -3.20 -12.85
C PRO A 369 17.32 -2.71 -12.07
N LEU A 370 18.52 -2.82 -12.67
CA LEU A 370 19.79 -2.53 -11.98
C LEU A 370 20.55 -1.30 -12.54
N ASP A 371 21.40 -0.69 -11.71
CA ASP A 371 22.48 0.24 -12.12
C ASP A 371 23.90 -0.21 -11.71
N GLY A 372 24.02 -1.45 -11.26
CA GLY A 372 25.27 -2.11 -10.87
C GLY A 372 24.99 -3.59 -10.56
N PRO A 373 26.02 -4.45 -10.41
CA PRO A 373 25.84 -5.91 -10.30
C PRO A 373 24.87 -6.40 -9.23
N VAL A 374 24.67 -5.61 -8.16
CA VAL A 374 23.73 -5.87 -7.06
C VAL A 374 23.01 -4.58 -6.61
N ASN A 375 22.82 -3.60 -7.50
CA ASN A 375 22.22 -2.30 -7.17
C ASN A 375 20.90 -2.09 -7.91
N ALA A 376 19.77 -2.16 -7.22
CA ALA A 376 18.49 -1.73 -7.78
C ALA A 376 18.48 -0.22 -8.07
N ARG A 377 17.82 0.16 -9.17
CA ARG A 377 17.65 1.55 -9.59
C ARG A 377 16.17 1.97 -9.65
N PRO A 378 15.86 3.28 -9.63
CA PRO A 378 14.51 3.77 -9.86
C PRO A 378 14.03 3.51 -11.29
N ILE A 379 12.78 3.07 -11.40
CA ILE A 379 12.07 2.85 -12.66
C ILE A 379 11.33 4.10 -13.14
N ILE A 380 10.86 4.94 -12.21
CA ILE A 380 10.19 6.22 -12.46
C ILE A 380 11.07 7.32 -11.85
N ASN A 381 11.65 8.16 -12.69
CA ASN A 381 12.65 9.16 -12.28
C ASN A 381 12.06 10.58 -12.13
N PRO A 382 12.58 11.43 -11.22
CA PRO A 382 12.13 12.81 -11.07
C PRO A 382 12.48 13.69 -12.28
N GLU A 383 11.46 14.25 -12.91
CA GLU A 383 11.61 15.12 -14.08
C GLU A 383 11.86 16.59 -13.73
N LYS A 384 12.80 17.24 -14.43
CA LYS A 384 13.23 18.63 -14.13
C LYS A 384 12.17 19.69 -14.43
N TRP A 385 11.13 19.33 -15.19
CA TRP A 385 9.99 20.19 -15.51
C TRP A 385 8.77 19.92 -14.62
N LEU A 386 8.86 18.97 -13.69
CA LEU A 386 7.84 18.68 -12.68
C LEU A 386 8.19 19.30 -11.31
N PRO A 387 7.20 19.54 -10.44
CA PRO A 387 7.46 19.92 -9.06
C PRO A 387 8.34 18.90 -8.31
N ASN A 388 9.30 19.40 -7.54
CA ASN A 388 10.16 18.59 -6.68
C ASN A 388 9.31 17.70 -5.75
N SER A 389 9.74 16.45 -5.62
CA SER A 389 9.09 15.43 -4.80
C SER A 389 10.03 14.99 -3.68
N VAL A 390 9.47 14.68 -2.50
CA VAL A 390 10.18 13.93 -1.45
C VAL A 390 10.28 12.45 -1.84
N THR A 391 9.26 11.94 -2.55
CA THR A 391 9.28 10.61 -3.18
C THR A 391 8.21 10.48 -4.27
N MET A 392 8.29 9.42 -5.08
CA MET A 392 7.42 9.10 -6.22
C MET A 392 7.03 7.60 -6.16
N ILE A 393 5.97 7.31 -5.40
CA ILE A 393 5.59 5.95 -4.98
C ILE A 393 4.54 5.35 -5.95
N PRO A 394 4.79 4.16 -6.53
CA PRO A 394 3.79 3.37 -7.27
C PRO A 394 2.58 3.00 -6.40
N THR A 395 1.39 3.01 -7.00
CA THR A 395 0.12 2.68 -6.29
C THR A 395 -0.77 1.71 -7.04
N ALA A 396 -0.70 1.68 -8.38
CA ALA A 396 -1.38 0.70 -9.21
C ALA A 396 -0.54 0.37 -10.45
N GLY A 397 -0.60 -0.87 -10.91
CA GLY A 397 -0.03 -1.30 -12.19
C GLY A 397 -1.05 -2.06 -13.03
N VAL A 398 -0.91 -2.03 -14.35
CA VAL A 398 -1.75 -2.80 -15.29
C VAL A 398 -1.00 -3.01 -16.62
N SER A 399 -1.13 -4.20 -17.19
CA SER A 399 -0.68 -4.54 -18.54
C SER A 399 -1.76 -4.20 -19.57
N VAL A 400 -1.37 -3.76 -20.77
CA VAL A 400 -2.28 -3.51 -21.89
C VAL A 400 -1.72 -4.15 -23.14
N ASP A 401 -2.47 -5.13 -23.65
CA ASP A 401 -2.15 -5.93 -24.81
C ASP A 401 -2.20 -5.04 -26.07
N VAL A 402 -1.17 -5.12 -26.92
CA VAL A 402 -0.99 -4.29 -28.12
C VAL A 402 -0.40 -5.12 -29.27
N PRO A 403 -0.54 -4.69 -30.53
CA PRO A 403 0.15 -5.34 -31.64
C PRO A 403 1.66 -5.42 -31.39
N VAL A 404 2.27 -6.57 -31.70
CA VAL A 404 3.73 -6.73 -31.68
C VAL A 404 4.33 -5.84 -32.77
N THR A 405 5.20 -4.92 -32.36
CA THR A 405 5.95 -4.05 -33.27
C THR A 405 7.40 -3.89 -32.81
N LYS A 406 8.24 -3.23 -33.63
CA LYS A 406 9.61 -2.85 -33.22
C LYS A 406 9.69 -1.99 -31.95
N ASP A 407 8.60 -1.29 -31.60
CA ASP A 407 8.50 -0.40 -30.43
C ASP A 407 7.71 -1.04 -29.28
N THR A 408 7.08 -2.20 -29.54
CA THR A 408 6.25 -2.99 -28.61
C THR A 408 6.54 -4.49 -28.81
N PRO A 409 7.80 -4.95 -28.63
CA PRO A 409 8.23 -6.28 -29.06
C PRO A 409 7.53 -7.42 -28.32
N PHE A 410 7.11 -7.18 -27.07
CA PHE A 410 6.45 -8.19 -26.21
C PHE A 410 4.92 -8.21 -26.34
N GLY A 411 4.33 -7.43 -27.26
CA GLY A 411 2.87 -7.41 -27.46
C GLY A 411 2.06 -6.82 -26.29
N THR A 412 2.71 -6.12 -25.36
CA THR A 412 2.08 -5.52 -24.17
C THR A 412 2.80 -4.23 -23.77
N ILE A 413 2.08 -3.29 -23.15
CA ILE A 413 2.62 -2.08 -22.52
C ILE A 413 2.26 -2.12 -21.04
N GLN A 414 3.26 -1.92 -20.17
CA GLN A 414 3.06 -1.81 -18.73
C GLN A 414 2.73 -0.37 -18.36
N TYR A 415 1.66 -0.14 -17.60
CA TYR A 415 1.29 1.18 -17.09
C TYR A 415 1.29 1.18 -15.57
N VAL A 416 1.95 2.17 -14.96
CA VAL A 416 2.01 2.33 -13.50
C VAL A 416 1.51 3.72 -13.10
N SER A 417 0.48 3.75 -12.26
CA SER A 417 0.00 4.97 -11.61
C SER A 417 0.75 5.20 -10.29
N TYR A 418 1.40 6.35 -10.18
CA TYR A 418 2.22 6.72 -9.03
C TYR A 418 1.82 8.07 -8.44
N MET A 419 2.14 8.28 -7.16
CA MET A 419 1.93 9.54 -6.44
C MET A 419 3.25 10.30 -6.24
N SER A 420 3.28 11.57 -6.61
CA SER A 420 4.38 12.49 -6.28
C SER A 420 4.12 13.11 -4.90
N VAL A 421 4.83 12.65 -3.87
CA VAL A 421 4.69 13.16 -2.50
C VAL A 421 5.50 14.45 -2.35
N SER A 422 4.84 15.54 -1.93
CA SER A 422 5.48 16.84 -1.72
C SER A 422 5.93 17.08 -0.28
N LYS A 423 5.28 16.43 0.69
CA LYS A 423 5.69 16.38 2.10
C LYS A 423 4.95 15.30 2.89
N TRP A 424 5.66 14.66 3.82
CA TRP A 424 5.08 13.86 4.88
C TRP A 424 4.42 14.75 5.96
N GLY A 425 3.48 14.18 6.72
CA GLY A 425 2.80 14.83 7.84
C GLY A 425 2.81 13.95 9.09
N SER A 426 1.70 13.95 9.85
CA SER A 426 1.48 12.92 10.87
C SER A 426 1.29 11.54 10.23
N ALA A 427 1.39 10.46 11.00
CA ALA A 427 1.05 9.11 10.54
C ALA A 427 -0.29 9.07 9.77
N GLY A 428 -0.31 8.38 8.63
CA GLY A 428 -1.46 8.31 7.73
C GLY A 428 -1.81 9.61 6.98
N ARG A 429 -0.99 10.67 7.03
CA ARG A 429 -1.19 11.94 6.32
C ARG A 429 0.07 12.41 5.61
N TRP A 430 -0.08 12.77 4.34
CA TRP A 430 0.92 13.44 3.51
C TRP A 430 0.24 14.40 2.54
N THR A 431 1.02 15.19 1.81
CA THR A 431 0.55 15.99 0.67
C THR A 431 1.23 15.50 -0.60
N THR A 432 0.52 15.47 -1.72
CA THR A 432 1.09 15.19 -3.05
C THR A 432 1.14 16.46 -3.89
N ASN A 433 2.06 16.53 -4.86
CA ASN A 433 2.00 17.54 -5.93
C ASN A 433 0.94 17.14 -6.98
N TYR A 434 0.99 15.88 -7.39
CA TYR A 434 0.18 15.26 -8.43
C TYR A 434 0.23 13.74 -8.28
N SER A 435 -0.67 13.05 -8.99
CA SER A 435 -0.46 11.68 -9.45
C SER A 435 -0.27 11.69 -10.97
N ALA A 436 0.32 10.65 -11.53
CA ALA A 436 0.51 10.50 -12.98
C ALA A 436 0.54 9.01 -13.35
N ILE A 437 0.66 8.73 -14.65
CA ILE A 437 0.82 7.36 -15.17
C ILE A 437 2.09 7.34 -16.01
N GLY A 438 3.04 6.50 -15.62
CA GLY A 438 4.18 6.13 -16.46
C GLY A 438 3.84 4.92 -17.32
N TYR A 439 4.52 4.77 -18.46
CA TYR A 439 4.42 3.58 -19.32
C TYR A 439 5.79 2.98 -19.64
N SER A 440 5.85 1.65 -19.81
CA SER A 440 7.04 0.87 -20.18
C SER A 440 6.70 -0.13 -21.28
N VAL A 441 7.61 -0.27 -22.25
CA VAL A 441 7.55 -1.29 -23.33
C VAL A 441 8.63 -2.37 -23.17
N ASP A 442 9.37 -2.32 -22.06
CA ASP A 442 10.57 -3.09 -21.75
C ASP A 442 10.40 -3.89 -20.44
N ASN A 443 9.26 -4.59 -20.30
CA ASN A 443 8.89 -5.38 -19.11
C ASN A 443 9.08 -4.63 -17.76
N GLY A 444 8.74 -3.34 -17.73
CA GLY A 444 8.90 -2.47 -16.55
C GLY A 444 10.32 -1.97 -16.28
N GLU A 445 11.29 -2.22 -17.16
CA GLU A 445 12.70 -1.82 -16.96
C GLU A 445 12.87 -0.30 -16.96
N ASN A 446 12.09 0.46 -17.75
CA ASN A 446 12.07 1.92 -17.72
C ASN A 446 10.65 2.49 -17.95
N PHE A 447 10.15 3.30 -17.00
CA PHE A 447 8.86 3.97 -17.16
C PHE A 447 9.01 5.42 -17.61
N THR A 448 8.48 5.72 -18.80
CA THR A 448 8.38 7.09 -19.33
C THR A 448 7.11 7.76 -18.81
N ILE A 449 7.23 8.97 -18.28
CA ILE A 449 6.10 9.77 -17.77
C ILE A 449 5.47 10.54 -18.94
N ASP A 450 4.21 10.26 -19.30
CA ASP A 450 3.49 11.11 -20.28
C ASP A 450 2.96 12.38 -19.58
N PRO A 451 3.33 13.61 -20.04
CA PRO A 451 2.83 14.86 -19.49
C PRO A 451 1.30 15.02 -19.47
N LYS A 452 0.56 14.34 -20.36
CA LYS A 452 -0.91 14.33 -20.38
C LYS A 452 -1.49 13.66 -19.14
N SER A 453 -0.83 12.62 -18.63
CA SER A 453 -1.34 11.76 -17.54
C SER A 453 -1.46 12.46 -16.19
N ILE A 454 -0.90 13.67 -16.07
CA ILE A 454 -0.69 14.38 -14.81
C ILE A 454 -2.01 14.89 -14.23
N ARG A 455 -2.32 14.38 -13.04
CA ARG A 455 -3.50 14.70 -12.24
C ARG A 455 -3.06 15.56 -11.04
N THR A 456 -2.83 16.85 -11.29
CA THR A 456 -2.37 17.82 -10.28
C THR A 456 -3.32 17.90 -9.08
N ASN A 457 -2.77 17.81 -7.85
CA ASN A 457 -3.53 17.90 -6.61
C ASN A 457 -3.95 19.35 -6.33
N SER A 458 -5.10 19.74 -6.86
CA SER A 458 -5.69 21.06 -6.64
C SER A 458 -7.14 20.92 -6.20
N PHE A 459 -7.56 21.84 -5.32
CA PHE A 459 -8.96 21.95 -4.92
C PHE A 459 -9.89 22.34 -6.08
N LEU A 460 -9.33 22.91 -7.16
CA LEU A 460 -10.04 23.30 -8.38
C LEU A 460 -10.18 22.18 -9.41
N SER A 461 -9.33 21.16 -9.39
CA SER A 461 -9.17 20.20 -10.50
C SER A 461 -9.95 18.89 -10.36
N GLY A 462 -10.53 18.59 -9.19
CA GLY A 462 -11.17 17.29 -8.89
C GLY A 462 -10.19 16.12 -8.72
N ASN A 463 -9.07 16.14 -9.44
CA ASN A 463 -7.95 15.20 -9.37
C ASN A 463 -7.41 14.92 -7.97
N LYS A 464 -7.67 15.80 -6.99
CA LYS A 464 -7.42 15.56 -5.55
C LYS A 464 -8.03 14.24 -5.03
N ASN A 465 -9.02 13.66 -5.71
CA ASN A 465 -9.68 12.40 -5.37
C ASN A 465 -9.00 11.16 -6.00
N PHE A 466 -8.03 11.35 -6.90
CA PHE A 466 -7.34 10.31 -7.68
C PHE A 466 -5.82 10.44 -7.51
N GLN A 467 -5.35 10.62 -6.27
CA GLN A 467 -3.94 10.84 -5.93
C GLN A 467 -3.19 9.56 -5.59
N GLN A 468 -3.91 8.52 -5.15
CA GLN A 468 -3.46 7.14 -5.14
C GLN A 468 -4.50 6.33 -5.94
N SER A 469 -4.10 5.20 -6.51
CA SER A 469 -4.89 4.47 -7.49
C SER A 469 -5.02 2.98 -7.15
N ALA A 470 -6.02 2.32 -7.75
CA ALA A 470 -6.01 0.87 -8.02
C ALA A 470 -6.61 0.65 -9.43
N PHE A 471 -6.01 -0.24 -10.22
CA PHE A 471 -6.50 -0.61 -11.55
C PHE A 471 -7.16 -1.99 -11.53
N VAL A 472 -8.16 -2.20 -12.39
CA VAL A 472 -8.67 -3.53 -12.75
C VAL A 472 -9.15 -3.49 -14.21
N LYS A 473 -8.93 -4.58 -14.97
CA LYS A 473 -9.51 -4.75 -16.31
C LYS A 473 -10.99 -5.15 -16.15
N GLY A 474 -11.90 -4.48 -16.85
CA GLY A 474 -13.33 -4.82 -16.89
C GLY A 474 -13.68 -5.79 -18.01
N ASP A 475 -14.76 -6.55 -17.85
CA ASP A 475 -15.35 -7.42 -18.87
C ASP A 475 -16.00 -6.64 -20.03
N ASP A 476 -16.32 -5.36 -19.81
CA ASP A 476 -16.79 -4.42 -20.84
C ASP A 476 -15.67 -3.82 -21.71
N GLY A 477 -14.41 -4.26 -21.50
CA GLY A 477 -13.23 -3.80 -22.23
C GLY A 477 -12.62 -2.49 -21.71
N TYR A 478 -13.19 -1.84 -20.70
CA TYR A 478 -12.58 -0.65 -20.08
C TYR A 478 -11.55 -1.04 -19.01
N ILE A 479 -10.54 -0.19 -18.84
CA ILE A 479 -9.68 -0.21 -17.65
C ILE A 479 -10.31 0.70 -16.61
N TYR A 480 -10.69 0.11 -15.48
CA TYR A 480 -11.25 0.82 -14.34
C TYR A 480 -10.11 1.30 -13.43
N MET A 481 -10.18 2.55 -13.01
CA MET A 481 -9.25 3.23 -12.12
C MET A 481 -10.02 3.76 -10.91
N TYR A 482 -9.89 3.05 -9.80
CA TYR A 482 -10.28 3.53 -8.48
C TYR A 482 -9.25 4.55 -8.02
N GLY A 483 -9.70 5.65 -7.41
CA GLY A 483 -8.83 6.67 -6.86
C GLY A 483 -9.17 6.99 -5.40
N THR A 484 -8.15 7.27 -4.59
CA THR A 484 -8.32 7.92 -3.28
C THR A 484 -7.56 9.26 -3.22
N PRO A 485 -7.96 10.17 -2.31
CA PRO A 485 -7.14 11.32 -1.93
C PRO A 485 -5.80 10.94 -1.32
N ASN A 486 -4.89 11.91 -1.20
CA ASN A 486 -3.62 11.74 -0.48
C ASN A 486 -3.86 11.46 1.03
N GLY A 487 -3.17 10.46 1.58
CA GLY A 487 -3.34 10.01 2.96
C GLY A 487 -4.38 8.89 3.13
N ARG A 488 -4.45 8.30 4.34
CA ARG A 488 -5.28 7.12 4.66
C ARG A 488 -6.71 7.45 5.12
N GLN A 489 -7.16 8.68 4.88
CA GLN A 489 -8.32 9.26 5.56
C GLN A 489 -9.48 9.58 4.61
N GLY A 490 -9.38 9.12 3.35
CA GLY A 490 -10.31 9.42 2.26
C GLY A 490 -11.45 8.42 2.11
N ALA A 491 -12.05 8.46 0.92
CA ALA A 491 -12.95 7.47 0.34
C ALA A 491 -12.39 7.06 -1.03
N ALA A 492 -12.83 5.92 -1.58
CA ALA A 492 -12.55 5.59 -2.97
C ALA A 492 -13.61 6.16 -3.92
N TYR A 493 -13.14 6.67 -5.04
CA TYR A 493 -13.89 7.19 -6.18
C TYR A 493 -13.57 6.33 -7.40
N LEU A 494 -14.46 6.27 -8.39
CA LEU A 494 -14.23 5.45 -9.59
C LEU A 494 -14.19 6.28 -10.87
N SER A 495 -13.34 5.82 -11.78
CA SER A 495 -13.29 6.24 -13.17
C SER A 495 -12.96 5.04 -14.06
N ARG A 496 -13.22 5.14 -15.36
CA ARG A 496 -12.84 4.13 -16.36
C ARG A 496 -12.36 4.78 -17.65
N VAL A 497 -11.57 4.07 -18.45
CA VAL A 497 -11.01 4.55 -19.72
C VAL A 497 -10.86 3.38 -20.71
N ALA A 498 -10.91 3.67 -22.01
CA ALA A 498 -10.52 2.68 -23.02
C ALA A 498 -8.99 2.47 -22.96
N PRO A 499 -8.46 1.26 -23.20
CA PRO A 499 -7.03 0.96 -22.99
C PRO A 499 -6.07 1.89 -23.75
N GLU A 500 -6.40 2.25 -24.98
CA GLU A 500 -5.63 3.16 -25.84
C GLU A 500 -5.61 4.62 -25.35
N ASP A 501 -6.56 5.00 -24.48
CA ASP A 501 -6.75 6.35 -23.96
C ASP A 501 -6.22 6.52 -22.51
N ILE A 502 -5.59 5.49 -21.92
CA ILE A 502 -5.15 5.47 -20.51
C ILE A 502 -4.23 6.63 -20.08
N LEU A 503 -3.46 7.20 -21.01
CA LEU A 503 -2.57 8.33 -20.74
C LEU A 503 -3.26 9.71 -20.78
N ASP A 504 -4.54 9.81 -21.15
CA ASP A 504 -5.27 11.08 -21.31
C ASP A 504 -6.45 11.21 -20.32
N PRO A 505 -6.28 11.93 -19.19
CA PRO A 505 -7.33 12.16 -18.19
C PRO A 505 -8.60 12.86 -18.70
N SER A 506 -8.57 13.49 -19.89
CA SER A 506 -9.78 14.07 -20.50
C SER A 506 -10.71 13.00 -21.11
N LYS A 507 -10.16 11.82 -21.42
CA LYS A 507 -10.89 10.70 -22.02
C LYS A 507 -11.64 9.86 -20.99
N TYR A 508 -11.12 9.83 -19.75
CA TYR A 508 -11.70 9.10 -18.62
C TYR A 508 -13.16 9.48 -18.36
N GLU A 509 -13.96 8.47 -18.07
CA GLU A 509 -15.33 8.59 -17.60
C GLU A 509 -15.37 8.41 -16.08
N TYR A 510 -15.96 9.37 -15.37
CA TYR A 510 -15.98 9.38 -13.91
C TYR A 510 -17.34 8.96 -13.38
N TYR A 511 -17.37 8.03 -12.42
CA TYR A 511 -18.62 7.44 -11.95
C TYR A 511 -19.34 8.34 -10.96
N LYS A 512 -20.58 8.70 -11.31
CA LYS A 512 -21.51 9.42 -10.46
C LYS A 512 -22.68 8.50 -10.13
N ALA A 513 -22.66 7.94 -8.93
CA ALA A 513 -23.65 7.01 -8.42
C ALA A 513 -25.07 7.60 -8.40
N ALA A 514 -26.07 6.72 -8.42
CA ALA A 514 -27.47 7.09 -8.30
C ALA A 514 -27.74 7.79 -6.95
N LYS A 515 -28.65 8.77 -6.95
CA LYS A 515 -28.99 9.55 -5.76
C LYS A 515 -30.49 9.78 -5.65
N THR A 516 -31.10 9.14 -4.66
CA THR A 516 -32.47 9.44 -4.20
C THR A 516 -32.44 10.63 -3.24
N SER A 517 -33.42 11.52 -3.34
CA SER A 517 -33.59 12.67 -2.44
C SER A 517 -35.07 13.05 -2.29
N TRP A 518 -35.39 13.92 -1.33
CA TRP A 518 -36.75 14.46 -1.17
C TRP A 518 -37.26 15.24 -2.39
N PHE A 519 -36.34 15.73 -3.25
CA PHE A 519 -36.65 16.44 -4.49
C PHE A 519 -36.66 15.51 -5.73
N GLY A 520 -36.67 14.19 -5.52
CA GLY A 520 -36.64 13.17 -6.57
C GLY A 520 -35.31 12.42 -6.66
N SER A 521 -35.23 11.49 -7.61
CA SER A 521 -34.10 10.59 -7.82
C SER A 521 -33.37 10.88 -9.12
N SER A 522 -32.04 10.82 -9.07
CA SER A 522 -31.16 10.81 -10.25
C SER A 522 -30.58 9.40 -10.44
N PRO A 523 -30.57 8.84 -11.67
CA PRO A 523 -29.89 7.58 -11.96
C PRO A 523 -28.36 7.73 -11.82
N ALA A 524 -27.65 6.59 -11.83
CA ALA A 524 -26.20 6.57 -11.98
C ALA A 524 -25.81 7.05 -13.38
N SER A 525 -24.59 7.58 -13.53
CA SER A 525 -24.09 8.11 -14.80
C SER A 525 -22.56 8.13 -14.85
N TRP A 526 -22.02 7.86 -16.03
CA TRP A 526 -20.61 8.06 -16.37
C TRP A 526 -20.44 9.50 -16.92
N VAL A 527 -19.47 10.26 -16.37
CA VAL A 527 -19.26 11.67 -16.71
C VAL A 527 -17.86 11.88 -17.27
N LYS A 528 -17.75 12.09 -18.58
CA LYS A 528 -16.46 12.22 -19.28
C LYS A 528 -15.68 13.48 -18.87
N GLY A 529 -14.37 13.34 -18.67
CA GLY A 529 -13.41 14.44 -18.45
C GLY A 529 -13.60 15.26 -17.17
N ASN A 530 -14.42 14.80 -16.22
CA ASN A 530 -14.77 15.57 -15.02
C ASN A 530 -14.58 14.77 -13.72
N PRO A 531 -13.35 14.71 -13.16
CA PRO A 531 -13.08 14.06 -11.87
C PRO A 531 -13.84 14.66 -10.68
N SER A 532 -14.28 15.93 -10.77
CA SER A 532 -15.12 16.56 -9.75
C SER A 532 -16.57 16.04 -9.72
N ALA A 533 -17.00 15.31 -10.75
CA ALA A 533 -18.31 14.66 -10.78
C ALA A 533 -18.32 13.28 -10.07
N ALA A 534 -17.15 12.71 -9.80
CA ALA A 534 -17.03 11.40 -9.18
C ALA A 534 -17.61 11.37 -7.76
N THR A 535 -18.48 10.40 -7.48
CA THR A 535 -18.99 10.13 -6.13
C THR A 535 -18.14 9.11 -5.41
N ALA A 536 -18.05 9.19 -4.08
CA ALA A 536 -17.45 8.13 -3.29
C ALA A 536 -18.30 6.85 -3.40
N ILE A 537 -17.66 5.72 -3.63
CA ILE A 537 -18.29 4.39 -3.71
C ILE A 537 -17.85 3.44 -2.58
N ILE A 538 -16.65 3.63 -2.01
CA ILE A 538 -16.14 2.83 -0.89
C ILE A 538 -15.69 3.78 0.23
N GLY A 539 -16.08 3.49 1.46
CA GLY A 539 -15.82 4.34 2.63
C GLY A 539 -16.73 5.57 2.74
N LYS A 540 -16.60 6.30 3.85
CA LYS A 540 -17.38 7.50 4.24
C LYS A 540 -18.91 7.36 4.22
N SER A 541 -19.41 6.12 4.20
CA SER A 541 -20.82 5.76 4.32
C SER A 541 -21.26 5.66 5.79
N GLY A 542 -22.55 5.39 6.05
CA GLY A 542 -23.08 5.13 7.41
C GLY A 542 -23.54 6.36 8.21
N GLY A 543 -23.47 7.57 7.65
CA GLY A 543 -23.98 8.78 8.30
C GLY A 543 -23.19 9.19 9.55
N PHE A 544 -23.84 9.79 10.55
CA PHE A 544 -23.18 10.35 11.74
C PHE A 544 -22.36 9.31 12.52
N LEU A 545 -22.78 8.04 12.55
CA LEU A 545 -22.09 6.94 13.23
C LEU A 545 -21.20 6.11 12.29
N GLY A 546 -21.08 6.47 11.00
CA GLY A 546 -20.34 5.68 10.01
C GLY A 546 -18.89 5.40 10.41
N PHE A 547 -18.26 6.31 11.15
CA PHE A 547 -16.87 6.20 11.61
C PHE A 547 -16.61 5.08 12.62
N THR A 548 -17.65 4.46 13.21
CA THR A 548 -17.50 3.33 14.12
C THR A 548 -17.55 1.97 13.42
N LYS A 549 -18.04 1.90 12.17
CA LYS A 549 -18.01 0.67 11.36
C LYS A 549 -16.62 0.46 10.74
N PRO A 550 -16.11 -0.78 10.64
CA PRO A 550 -14.90 -1.09 9.87
C PRO A 550 -14.96 -0.57 8.43
N GLY A 551 -13.79 -0.22 7.88
CA GLY A 551 -13.69 0.20 6.48
C GLY A 551 -14.31 1.57 6.17
N TYR A 552 -14.40 2.50 7.12
CA TYR A 552 -14.97 3.84 6.93
C TYR A 552 -14.01 4.82 6.22
N THR A 553 -12.69 4.64 6.33
CA THR A 553 -11.71 5.31 5.47
C THR A 553 -11.04 4.32 4.54
N VAL A 554 -10.69 4.76 3.35
CA VAL A 554 -9.88 3.98 2.39
C VAL A 554 -8.47 4.54 2.37
N SER A 555 -7.47 3.65 2.41
CA SER A 555 -6.05 3.93 2.36
C SER A 555 -5.44 3.58 0.99
N GLU A 556 -4.13 3.29 0.96
CA GLU A 556 -3.53 2.41 -0.04
C GLU A 556 -4.42 1.15 -0.21
N MET A 557 -4.80 0.81 -1.44
CA MET A 557 -5.82 -0.21 -1.76
C MET A 557 -5.47 -0.97 -3.03
N SER A 558 -6.04 -2.16 -3.21
CA SER A 558 -5.97 -2.93 -4.46
C SER A 558 -7.34 -3.54 -4.80
N VAL A 559 -7.60 -3.78 -6.09
CA VAL A 559 -8.86 -4.33 -6.61
C VAL A 559 -8.55 -5.39 -7.68
N GLN A 560 -9.29 -6.49 -7.68
CA GLN A 560 -9.27 -7.48 -8.77
C GLN A 560 -10.64 -8.17 -8.90
N TYR A 561 -10.89 -8.85 -10.02
CA TYR A 561 -11.91 -9.89 -10.08
C TYR A 561 -11.39 -11.17 -9.41
N ASN A 562 -12.25 -11.94 -8.76
CA ASN A 562 -11.91 -13.16 -8.05
C ASN A 562 -12.85 -14.27 -8.51
N ASP A 563 -12.36 -15.17 -9.36
CA ASP A 563 -13.16 -16.21 -10.01
C ASP A 563 -13.78 -17.18 -8.98
N TYR A 564 -13.09 -17.49 -7.89
CA TYR A 564 -13.61 -18.36 -6.82
C TYR A 564 -14.89 -17.80 -6.16
N LEU A 565 -14.96 -16.49 -5.95
CA LEU A 565 -16.16 -15.83 -5.42
C LEU A 565 -17.17 -15.41 -6.53
N GLY A 566 -16.72 -15.31 -7.78
CA GLY A 566 -17.48 -14.70 -8.87
C GLY A 566 -17.80 -13.22 -8.60
N LYS A 567 -16.84 -12.48 -8.04
CA LYS A 567 -17.00 -11.10 -7.55
C LYS A 567 -15.75 -10.27 -7.82
N TYR A 568 -15.93 -8.96 -7.96
CA TYR A 568 -14.85 -8.00 -7.71
C TYR A 568 -14.58 -7.94 -6.21
N ILE A 569 -13.31 -7.97 -5.81
CA ILE A 569 -12.86 -7.78 -4.42
C ILE A 569 -11.96 -6.55 -4.31
N VAL A 570 -12.05 -5.86 -3.17
CA VAL A 570 -11.17 -4.74 -2.82
C VAL A 570 -10.58 -4.94 -1.43
N LEU A 571 -9.25 -4.81 -1.33
CA LEU A 571 -8.53 -4.83 -0.05
C LEU A 571 -7.97 -3.43 0.25
N TYR A 572 -8.12 -2.98 1.49
CA TYR A 572 -7.58 -1.70 1.96
C TYR A 572 -7.38 -1.65 3.48
N GLY A 573 -6.61 -0.68 3.97
CA GLY A 573 -6.49 -0.34 5.38
C GLY A 573 -7.55 0.65 5.83
N ASP A 574 -8.25 0.36 6.93
CA ASP A 574 -9.35 1.20 7.44
C ASP A 574 -8.91 2.28 8.44
N GLN A 575 -9.86 2.96 9.08
CA GLN A 575 -9.58 4.04 10.03
C GLN A 575 -8.91 3.56 11.33
N ASN A 576 -9.04 2.27 11.65
CA ASN A 576 -8.33 1.59 12.73
C ASN A 576 -7.01 0.99 12.24
N ASN A 577 -6.65 1.23 10.97
CA ASN A 577 -5.52 0.62 10.27
C ASN A 577 -5.58 -0.92 10.31
N SER A 578 -6.80 -1.47 10.24
CA SER A 578 -7.07 -2.91 10.05
C SER A 578 -7.23 -3.19 8.54
N ILE A 579 -6.84 -4.37 8.08
CA ILE A 579 -7.02 -4.77 6.69
C ILE A 579 -8.42 -5.34 6.52
N VAL A 580 -9.18 -4.73 5.61
CA VAL A 580 -10.57 -5.09 5.32
C VAL A 580 -10.75 -5.47 3.86
N MET A 581 -11.69 -6.38 3.63
CA MET A 581 -12.20 -6.75 2.30
C MET A 581 -13.64 -6.27 2.13
N ARG A 582 -14.00 -5.90 0.90
CA ARG A 582 -15.39 -5.86 0.41
C ARG A 582 -15.50 -6.60 -0.91
N THR A 583 -16.73 -7.04 -1.24
CA THR A 583 -17.07 -7.67 -2.52
C THR A 583 -18.12 -6.84 -3.29
N ALA A 584 -18.15 -6.96 -4.62
CA ALA A 584 -19.18 -6.37 -5.48
C ALA A 584 -19.42 -7.21 -6.76
N ASP A 585 -20.61 -7.11 -7.34
CA ASP A 585 -20.95 -7.76 -8.61
C ASP A 585 -20.37 -7.05 -9.85
N SER A 586 -20.14 -5.74 -9.76
CA SER A 586 -19.57 -4.90 -10.83
C SER A 586 -18.60 -3.86 -10.24
N PRO A 587 -17.70 -3.26 -11.03
CA PRO A 587 -16.68 -2.33 -10.51
C PRO A 587 -17.29 -1.09 -9.84
N GLU A 588 -18.32 -0.50 -10.45
CA GLU A 588 -19.08 0.64 -9.90
C GLU A 588 -20.16 0.25 -8.87
N GLY A 589 -20.17 -1.03 -8.48
CA GLY A 589 -21.28 -1.70 -7.81
C GLY A 589 -21.54 -1.31 -6.35
N VAL A 590 -22.59 -1.91 -5.80
CA VAL A 590 -22.97 -1.76 -4.38
C VAL A 590 -22.09 -2.68 -3.53
N TRP A 591 -20.92 -2.17 -3.17
CA TRP A 591 -19.96 -2.89 -2.33
C TRP A 591 -20.57 -3.37 -1.01
N SER A 592 -20.24 -4.60 -0.60
CA SER A 592 -20.62 -5.21 0.67
C SER A 592 -20.25 -4.33 1.87
N ASP A 593 -20.83 -4.60 3.06
CA ASP A 593 -20.19 -4.16 4.31
C ASP A 593 -18.78 -4.78 4.44
N ALA A 594 -17.90 -4.14 5.20
CA ALA A 594 -16.47 -4.51 5.26
C ALA A 594 -16.23 -5.68 6.23
N THR A 595 -15.67 -6.78 5.72
CA THR A 595 -15.14 -7.87 6.54
C THR A 595 -13.70 -7.56 6.94
N VAL A 596 -13.37 -7.70 8.22
CA VAL A 596 -12.00 -7.50 8.74
C VAL A 596 -11.22 -8.79 8.54
N LEU A 597 -10.22 -8.78 7.66
CA LEU A 597 -9.33 -9.94 7.45
C LEU A 597 -8.31 -10.05 8.59
N MET A 598 -7.72 -8.91 9.00
CA MET A 598 -6.84 -8.82 10.17
C MET A 598 -6.90 -7.43 10.79
N THR A 599 -6.84 -7.35 12.11
CA THR A 599 -6.67 -6.07 12.82
C THR A 599 -5.26 -5.52 12.65
N GLN A 600 -5.06 -4.24 12.96
CA GLN A 600 -3.73 -3.65 13.14
C GLN A 600 -2.84 -4.54 14.02
N GLN A 601 -1.57 -4.70 13.64
CA GLN A 601 -0.56 -5.48 14.36
C GLN A 601 0.57 -4.59 14.88
N SER A 602 1.40 -5.12 15.79
CA SER A 602 2.63 -4.44 16.21
C SER A 602 3.55 -4.22 15.01
N GLY A 603 4.08 -3.00 14.87
CA GLY A 603 4.94 -2.60 13.77
C GLY A 603 4.26 -1.80 12.65
N GLY A 604 2.92 -1.77 12.62
CA GLY A 604 2.15 -0.91 11.72
C GLY A 604 2.06 -1.43 10.29
N ILE A 605 1.01 -2.19 9.99
CA ILE A 605 0.75 -2.75 8.65
C ILE A 605 0.18 -1.69 7.69
N TYR A 606 0.34 -1.82 6.38
CA TYR A 606 -0.34 -0.99 5.37
C TYR A 606 -0.18 -1.55 3.95
N ALA A 607 -0.89 -0.94 2.99
CA ALA A 607 -0.84 -1.30 1.57
C ALA A 607 -1.05 -2.80 1.30
N PRO A 608 -2.26 -3.33 1.52
CA PRO A 608 -2.61 -4.68 1.09
C PRO A 608 -2.75 -4.71 -0.44
N MET A 609 -1.76 -5.26 -1.14
CA MET A 609 -1.70 -5.34 -2.60
C MET A 609 -1.95 -6.78 -3.05
N LEU A 610 -3.12 -7.04 -3.63
CA LEU A 610 -3.58 -8.35 -4.07
C LEU A 610 -2.63 -9.00 -5.10
N HIS A 611 -2.39 -10.31 -4.95
CA HIS A 611 -1.57 -11.07 -5.90
C HIS A 611 -2.43 -11.59 -7.06
N PRO A 612 -2.10 -11.25 -8.32
CA PRO A 612 -2.94 -11.58 -9.48
C PRO A 612 -3.05 -13.09 -9.70
N TRP A 613 -2.02 -13.87 -9.33
CA TRP A 613 -2.03 -15.33 -9.45
C TRP A 613 -2.44 -16.07 -8.16
N SER A 614 -3.20 -15.42 -7.25
CA SER A 614 -3.77 -16.17 -6.12
C SER A 614 -4.69 -17.29 -6.64
N PRO A 615 -4.71 -18.50 -6.05
CA PRO A 615 -5.62 -19.57 -6.47
C PRO A 615 -7.10 -19.16 -6.53
N SER A 616 -7.54 -18.27 -5.63
CA SER A 616 -8.90 -17.71 -5.69
C SER A 616 -9.10 -16.64 -6.77
N THR A 617 -8.06 -15.89 -7.15
CA THR A 617 -8.11 -14.98 -8.30
C THR A 617 -8.37 -15.79 -9.58
N LEU A 618 -7.59 -16.87 -9.76
CA LEU A 618 -7.59 -17.75 -10.93
C LEU A 618 -8.65 -18.87 -10.90
N GLY A 619 -9.50 -18.91 -9.88
CA GLY A 619 -10.58 -19.90 -9.74
C GLY A 619 -10.13 -21.34 -9.47
N THR A 620 -8.84 -21.57 -9.17
CA THR A 620 -8.23 -22.89 -8.93
C THR A 620 -8.26 -23.32 -7.46
N GLY A 621 -8.56 -22.41 -6.53
CA GLY A 621 -8.68 -22.71 -5.09
C GLY A 621 -9.34 -21.61 -4.27
N SER A 622 -9.41 -21.79 -2.95
CA SER A 622 -9.96 -20.82 -1.99
C SER A 622 -9.01 -19.69 -1.59
N ASP A 623 -7.75 -19.81 -1.98
CA ASP A 623 -6.66 -19.15 -1.27
C ASP A 623 -6.36 -17.79 -1.89
N LEU A 624 -6.26 -16.75 -1.05
CA LEU A 624 -6.01 -15.38 -1.47
C LEU A 624 -4.67 -14.90 -0.93
N TYR A 625 -3.77 -14.49 -1.83
CA TYR A 625 -2.44 -13.99 -1.47
C TYR A 625 -2.35 -12.49 -1.74
N PHE A 626 -1.62 -11.77 -0.89
CA PHE A 626 -1.40 -10.33 -1.05
C PHE A 626 -0.10 -9.88 -0.37
N ASN A 627 0.56 -8.90 -0.98
CA ASN A 627 1.64 -8.18 -0.34
C ASN A 627 1.08 -7.26 0.76
N LEU A 628 1.80 -7.13 1.86
CA LEU A 628 1.48 -6.21 2.95
C LEU A 628 2.77 -5.57 3.48
N SER A 629 2.80 -4.25 3.55
CA SER A 629 3.95 -3.51 4.08
C SER A 629 3.92 -3.46 5.61
N LEU A 630 5.08 -3.60 6.26
CA LEU A 630 5.26 -3.36 7.70
C LEU A 630 6.21 -2.19 7.95
N TRP A 631 5.74 -1.16 8.66
CA TRP A 631 6.52 0.07 8.86
C TRP A 631 7.76 -0.12 9.74
N SER A 632 7.72 -0.96 10.77
CA SER A 632 8.84 -1.13 11.71
C SER A 632 10.06 -1.87 11.15
N SER A 633 9.87 -2.77 10.18
CA SER A 633 10.98 -3.34 9.39
C SER A 633 11.22 -2.56 8.10
N TYR A 634 10.26 -1.70 7.72
CA TYR A 634 10.15 -1.02 6.43
C TYR A 634 10.33 -2.00 5.26
N ASN A 635 9.54 -3.08 5.25
CA ASN A 635 9.64 -4.16 4.26
C ASN A 635 8.26 -4.74 3.90
N VAL A 636 8.21 -5.43 2.76
CA VAL A 636 7.00 -6.10 2.24
C VAL A 636 6.97 -7.57 2.64
N MET A 637 5.82 -8.02 3.12
CA MET A 637 5.51 -9.41 3.51
C MET A 637 4.53 -10.02 2.51
N LEU A 638 4.61 -11.32 2.28
CA LEU A 638 3.53 -12.09 1.66
C LEU A 638 2.58 -12.55 2.75
N MET A 639 1.29 -12.26 2.56
CA MET A 639 0.19 -12.66 3.42
C MET A 639 -0.74 -13.59 2.65
N HIS A 640 -1.39 -14.49 3.38
CA HIS A 640 -2.39 -15.43 2.88
C HIS A 640 -3.69 -15.29 3.66
N THR A 641 -4.84 -15.38 2.98
CA THR A 641 -6.19 -15.48 3.54
C THR A 641 -6.93 -16.64 2.88
N ASP A 642 -7.39 -17.59 3.68
CA ASP A 642 -8.31 -18.65 3.26
C ASP A 642 -9.75 -18.10 3.19
N LEU A 643 -10.31 -17.98 1.98
CA LEU A 643 -11.65 -17.42 1.75
C LEU A 643 -12.81 -18.34 2.17
N THR A 644 -12.55 -19.59 2.59
CA THR A 644 -13.60 -20.44 3.22
C THR A 644 -13.94 -19.99 4.64
N LYS A 645 -13.16 -19.07 5.23
CA LYS A 645 -13.23 -18.63 6.62
C LYS A 645 -13.57 -17.13 6.79
N VAL A 646 -14.16 -16.49 5.77
CA VAL A 646 -14.33 -15.01 5.64
C VAL A 646 -15.80 -14.61 5.52
#